data_AF-A0AAD9DK81-F1
#
_entry.id   AF-A0AAD9DK81-F1
#
_cell.length_a   1.000
_cell.length_b   1.000
_cell.length_c   1.000
_cell.angle_alpha   90.00
_cell.angle_beta   90.00
_cell.angle_gamma   90.00
#
_symmetry.space_group_name_H-M   'P 1'
#
loop_
_entity.id
_entity.type
_entity.pdbx_description
1 polymer ?
#
loop_
_entity_poly.entity_id
_entity_poly.type
_entity_poly.pdbx_seq_one_letter_code
_entity_poly.pdbx_strand_id
1 'polypeptide(L)'
;MSSTASLHARSPASNSGVNGVNGSNRSRARRKMKRARKQTSSLKMKNIVVVILITTGSIFVIGTMIAMWNFPQHNNSVLMDAAALRSKYLSVVPSISDTTDPLLDEDEQRILNAAHDELNRFPISIGVDDTQHENPNWETILHPGTEALMAIHGESYRQKAKKKTTPAELARVLSGNNLRQNNDNANADNSENSAANEGYMRVPKFWDPPVYGVIADERERRGEKPSIDVPRDGVRRYLGNFGSRLMTPSEAESVGSRIPSKDNGELLETIFIAIASFRDWQCSRTVESAFLRAKHPERIRVGVVDQIHFGTDEPCSKPPNGSCEENPNQPICLYKDQVDFLTLDAALSVGPVFARHLGHRLYRGEYFAVQSDAHVEFVKNWDDEIIAQWHTAKNEMAVLTAYVSGVEDHIDVKTGERTSKARPIMCESDFEGSGKMKHLRHGQQPEGIPYIHDMPTIEPFFAAGFAFGRGHFVVNVPYDQHLPWIFQGEEISIGLRGFSYGYDYYTPEKAACYHFYGRKEIPMFWENLDTYKGSGYLGMNRLNSIIHMQPDSEKDKQWIRTDETKYGLGQVRDTKRFFETFGIHVESQTVEHHLCTFVGKPMQKKFIPYLRPDGMGIDYNKLDFNAADDNDDISFSESLTQRIAEVQERESVFVSGLQNRVKKIVEADELDTVMSSKDANNNIIVDLPVVCLDALIPNQRLQGSTTDPTFCNFLRTLGLGGSFVMTSINNRQRRMRRVGVVAKIELVDVDANSDSNSSFCPTSVTFCIVGTRRCEILGPEERMKTRIGRWRRSYDPDGEESRLGWGLESFVDSANEVPNLDNTDIAVSLESSDTQWTNSRVRIIDDAEEDANVSAEAVAKAAQIIPLIEQWMALASDQTTYDNVDVVARTRRKAGQPGLTVNAAALLKRVQQELGPRPPPELPTALALWGSALINPLPALGVATELRGAVLEANGAENKLAILERGLVKSINNLNGSRPLNM
;
A
#
# COMPACT_ATOMS: atom_id res chain seq x y z
N MET A 1 -13.01 -49.42 39.17
CA MET A 1 -12.52 -49.71 40.54
C MET A 1 -12.14 -48.40 41.21
N SER A 2 -11.85 -48.43 42.51
CA SER A 2 -11.55 -47.32 43.44
C SER A 2 -10.69 -46.15 42.88
N SER A 3 -10.78 -44.90 43.38
CA SER A 3 -11.46 -44.39 44.58
C SER A 3 -11.72 -42.86 44.54
N THR A 4 -12.97 -42.45 44.82
CA THR A 4 -13.42 -41.47 45.84
C THR A 4 -12.52 -40.29 46.26
N ALA A 5 -12.99 -39.04 46.43
CA ALA A 5 -14.29 -38.37 46.24
C ALA A 5 -14.04 -36.83 46.07
N SER A 6 -14.92 -35.82 46.20
CA SER A 6 -16.34 -35.60 46.60
C SER A 6 -16.73 -34.18 46.08
N LEU A 7 -17.96 -33.76 45.72
CA LEU A 7 -19.31 -33.82 46.35
C LEU A 7 -19.47 -32.93 47.60
N HIS A 8 -20.50 -32.09 47.80
CA HIS A 8 -21.58 -31.53 46.94
C HIS A 8 -22.16 -30.27 47.70
N ALA A 9 -23.19 -29.48 47.31
CA ALA A 9 -24.23 -29.50 46.27
C ALA A 9 -24.63 -28.07 45.80
N ARG A 10 -25.92 -27.68 45.81
CA ARG A 10 -26.49 -26.35 45.46
C ARG A 10 -27.83 -26.07 46.16
N SER A 11 -28.14 -24.80 46.47
CA SER A 11 -29.51 -24.20 46.46
C SER A 11 -30.58 -24.82 47.44
N PRO A 12 -31.89 -24.41 47.47
CA PRO A 12 -32.60 -23.36 46.71
C PRO A 12 -33.64 -22.48 47.48
N ALA A 13 -34.24 -21.54 46.72
CA ALA A 13 -35.67 -21.13 46.73
C ALA A 13 -36.33 -20.24 47.82
N SER A 14 -36.81 -19.08 47.33
CA SER A 14 -38.22 -18.59 47.38
C SER A 14 -38.71 -17.48 48.34
N ASN A 15 -39.44 -16.54 47.71
CA ASN A 15 -40.65 -15.81 48.12
C ASN A 15 -40.69 -14.71 49.22
N SER A 16 -41.12 -13.52 48.75
CA SER A 16 -42.15 -12.61 49.31
C SER A 16 -41.96 -11.86 50.64
N GLY A 17 -42.32 -10.56 50.66
CA GLY A 17 -42.91 -9.94 51.87
C GLY A 17 -42.68 -8.44 52.15
N VAL A 18 -43.48 -7.57 51.53
CA VAL A 18 -44.19 -6.40 52.14
C VAL A 18 -43.56 -5.57 53.29
N ASN A 19 -43.52 -4.24 53.10
CA ASN A 19 -43.68 -3.09 54.05
C ASN A 19 -43.73 -3.38 55.58
N GLY A 20 -43.12 -2.61 56.49
CA GLY A 20 -42.62 -1.21 56.45
C GLY A 20 -42.73 -0.57 57.86
N VAL A 21 -43.11 0.73 57.94
CA VAL A 21 -43.59 1.45 59.16
C VAL A 21 -42.57 2.10 60.14
N ASN A 22 -42.30 3.39 59.88
CA ASN A 22 -42.37 4.58 60.78
C ASN A 22 -41.76 4.61 62.22
N GLY A 23 -41.02 5.70 62.50
CA GLY A 23 -40.61 6.11 63.85
C GLY A 23 -40.02 7.53 63.96
N SER A 24 -40.92 8.51 64.12
CA SER A 24 -40.78 9.95 64.46
C SER A 24 -39.69 10.36 65.52
N ASN A 25 -39.33 11.63 65.79
CA ASN A 25 -40.15 12.88 65.80
C ASN A 25 -39.30 14.19 66.03
N ARG A 26 -39.77 15.36 65.50
CA ARG A 26 -39.53 16.78 65.99
C ARG A 26 -38.10 17.40 65.95
N SER A 27 -37.87 18.73 65.83
CA SER A 27 -38.74 19.91 65.49
C SER A 27 -37.96 21.23 65.21
N ARG A 28 -38.65 22.26 64.64
CA ARG A 28 -38.30 23.71 64.45
C ARG A 28 -37.18 24.01 63.42
N ALA A 29 -37.31 24.85 62.37
CA ALA A 29 -37.82 26.24 62.15
C ALA A 29 -36.80 27.36 62.55
N ARG A 30 -36.55 28.46 61.81
CA ARG A 30 -37.42 29.28 60.90
C ARG A 30 -36.60 30.37 60.09
N ARG A 31 -36.89 30.61 58.78
CA ARG A 31 -36.90 31.90 57.97
C ARG A 31 -35.70 32.94 58.01
N LYS A 32 -35.40 33.84 57.02
CA LYS A 32 -35.72 34.06 55.56
C LYS A 32 -35.06 35.38 55.00
N MET A 33 -34.56 35.41 53.74
CA MET A 33 -34.19 36.61 52.88
C MET A 33 -32.98 37.50 53.31
N LYS A 34 -32.29 38.33 52.47
CA LYS A 34 -32.73 39.21 51.33
C LYS A 34 -31.59 39.52 50.28
N ARG A 35 -31.75 40.56 49.42
CA ARG A 35 -30.97 40.93 48.19
C ARG A 35 -30.10 42.21 48.31
N ALA A 36 -29.22 42.44 47.31
CA ALA A 36 -28.74 43.73 46.72
C ALA A 36 -27.58 44.51 47.42
N ARG A 37 -26.79 45.43 46.81
CA ARG A 37 -26.35 45.79 45.41
C ARG A 37 -25.45 47.07 45.52
N LYS A 38 -24.69 47.48 44.46
CA LYS A 38 -23.97 48.80 44.26
C LYS A 38 -22.64 48.98 45.07
N GLN A 39 -21.66 49.86 44.74
CA GLN A 39 -21.42 50.79 43.59
C GLN A 39 -19.92 51.21 43.40
N THR A 40 -19.60 51.78 42.22
CA THR A 40 -18.64 52.88 41.84
C THR A 40 -17.87 53.68 42.93
N SER A 41 -16.69 54.32 42.72
CA SER A 41 -15.82 54.55 41.52
C SER A 41 -14.48 55.29 41.83
N SER A 42 -13.63 55.45 40.80
CA SER A 42 -12.72 56.60 40.47
C SER A 42 -11.41 56.90 41.24
N LEU A 43 -10.30 56.93 40.46
CA LEU A 43 -9.18 57.92 40.36
C LEU A 43 -8.79 58.76 41.61
N LYS A 44 -7.51 59.05 41.93
CA LYS A 44 -6.44 59.57 41.02
C LYS A 44 -5.04 59.64 41.69
N MET A 45 -3.98 59.57 40.87
CA MET A 45 -2.58 60.09 41.03
C MET A 45 -1.72 59.89 42.31
N LYS A 46 -0.55 59.26 42.09
CA LYS A 46 0.84 59.68 42.42
C LYS A 46 1.16 60.36 43.76
N ASN A 47 2.15 59.79 44.46
CA ASN A 47 3.47 60.43 44.60
C ASN A 47 4.59 59.40 44.94
N ILE A 48 5.84 59.79 44.74
CA ILE A 48 7.04 58.95 44.89
C ILE A 48 7.85 59.40 46.12
N VAL A 49 8.37 58.45 46.89
CA VAL A 49 9.56 58.64 47.75
C VAL A 49 10.45 57.40 47.58
N VAL A 50 11.76 57.61 47.41
CA VAL A 50 12.77 56.55 47.33
C VAL A 50 13.60 56.57 48.61
N VAL A 51 13.91 55.40 49.16
CA VAL A 51 14.97 55.20 50.16
C VAL A 51 15.80 53.99 49.74
N ILE A 52 17.12 54.13 49.74
CA ILE A 52 18.09 53.10 49.37
C ILE A 52 18.81 52.62 50.64
N LEU A 53 19.05 51.32 50.77
CA LEU A 53 20.06 50.72 51.64
C LEU A 53 20.63 49.45 50.99
N ILE A 54 21.84 49.04 51.40
CA ILE A 54 22.81 48.32 50.56
C ILE A 54 23.54 47.23 51.38
N THR A 55 24.03 46.14 50.71
CA THR A 55 24.92 45.05 51.20
C THR A 55 24.35 44.12 52.31
N THR A 56 24.75 42.84 52.50
CA THR A 56 25.72 41.90 51.87
C THR A 56 25.37 40.44 52.27
N GLY A 57 25.85 39.41 51.55
CA GLY A 57 25.97 38.03 52.09
C GLY A 57 25.71 36.89 51.08
N SER A 58 26.41 35.75 51.22
CA SER A 58 26.47 34.68 50.20
C SER A 58 26.12 33.26 50.72
N ILE A 59 25.86 32.34 49.78
CA ILE A 59 26.12 30.87 49.80
C ILE A 59 25.00 29.86 50.23
N PHE A 60 24.66 29.01 49.24
CA PHE A 60 24.23 27.58 49.26
C PHE A 60 22.79 27.07 49.59
N VAL A 61 22.12 26.61 48.51
CA VAL A 61 21.69 25.21 48.23
C VAL A 61 20.30 24.63 48.66
N ILE A 62 19.58 24.13 47.64
CA ILE A 62 18.44 23.15 47.58
C ILE A 62 17.08 23.51 48.23
N GLY A 63 16.00 23.30 47.46
CA GLY A 63 14.59 23.29 47.93
C GLY A 63 13.57 23.36 46.79
N THR A 64 12.93 22.25 46.42
CA THR A 64 12.01 22.12 45.26
C THR A 64 10.59 22.65 45.51
N MET A 65 9.98 23.20 44.43
CA MET A 65 8.53 23.31 44.11
C MET A 65 7.51 23.83 45.15
N ILE A 66 6.69 24.82 44.74
CA ILE A 66 5.22 24.69 44.51
C ILE A 66 4.59 26.04 44.09
N ALA A 67 3.57 25.99 43.20
CA ALA A 67 2.68 27.07 42.73
C ALA A 67 3.36 28.27 42.02
N MET A 68 3.08 28.62 40.75
CA MET A 68 1.80 28.75 40.02
C MET A 68 0.84 29.81 40.59
N TRP A 69 1.04 31.09 40.23
CA TRP A 69 -0.04 31.93 39.68
C TRP A 69 0.51 33.18 38.98
N ASN A 70 -0.31 33.75 38.07
CA ASN A 70 -0.24 35.12 37.54
C ASN A 70 0.88 35.47 36.55
N PHE A 71 0.83 34.83 35.37
CA PHE A 71 0.90 35.59 34.11
C PHE A 71 -0.48 35.54 33.44
N PRO A 72 -1.03 36.68 32.95
CA PRO A 72 -2.30 36.67 32.23
C PRO A 72 -2.09 36.16 30.80
N GLN A 73 -2.69 35.00 30.48
CA GLN A 73 -2.95 34.64 29.09
C GLN A 73 -4.13 35.46 28.52
N HIS A 74 -4.30 35.37 27.20
CA HIS A 74 -5.26 36.12 26.38
C HIS A 74 -5.01 37.62 26.24
N ASN A 75 -4.23 37.97 25.21
CA ASN A 75 -4.68 38.96 24.23
C ASN A 75 -3.98 38.74 22.87
N ASN A 76 -4.79 38.76 21.80
CA ASN A 76 -4.48 39.12 20.41
C ASN A 76 -5.01 38.13 19.35
N SER A 77 -6.31 38.21 19.08
CA SER A 77 -6.91 37.87 17.78
C SER A 77 -7.88 38.96 17.31
N VAL A 78 -7.60 40.22 17.66
CA VAL A 78 -8.15 41.36 16.89
C VAL A 78 -7.60 41.24 15.48
N LEU A 79 -8.49 41.22 14.48
CA LEU A 79 -8.12 41.41 13.07
C LEU A 79 -7.40 42.75 12.94
N MET A 80 -6.07 42.71 12.93
CA MET A 80 -5.26 43.88 12.63
C MET A 80 -5.42 44.20 11.15
N ASP A 81 -5.91 45.42 10.88
CA ASP A 81 -5.95 45.99 9.54
C ASP A 81 -4.54 45.93 8.89
N ALA A 82 -4.47 45.83 7.57
CA ALA A 82 -3.22 45.74 6.83
C ALA A 82 -2.29 46.93 7.13
N ALA A 83 -2.86 48.11 7.36
CA ALA A 83 -2.11 49.29 7.83
C ALA A 83 -1.43 49.08 9.20
N ALA A 84 -2.08 48.37 10.13
CA ALA A 84 -1.52 48.07 11.44
C ALA A 84 -0.44 46.98 11.38
N LEU A 85 -0.63 45.94 10.55
CA LEU A 85 0.41 44.92 10.29
C LEU A 85 1.64 45.54 9.62
N ARG A 86 1.45 46.35 8.57
CA ARG A 86 2.53 47.09 7.91
C ARG A 86 3.24 48.04 8.89
N SER A 87 2.50 48.76 9.73
CA SER A 87 3.08 49.62 10.76
C SER A 87 3.83 48.85 11.87
N LYS A 88 3.44 47.61 12.18
CA LYS A 88 4.09 46.76 13.19
C LYS A 88 5.46 46.27 12.70
N TYR A 89 5.51 45.72 11.49
CA TYR A 89 6.72 45.06 10.98
C TYR A 89 7.70 46.06 10.34
N LEU A 90 7.22 47.08 9.62
CA LEU A 90 8.12 48.02 8.93
C LEU A 90 8.71 49.12 9.84
N SER A 91 8.19 49.31 11.07
CA SER A 91 8.70 50.35 11.98
C SER A 91 10.12 50.12 12.51
N VAL A 92 10.69 48.92 12.31
CA VAL A 92 12.07 48.60 12.70
C VAL A 92 13.11 49.06 11.68
N VAL A 93 12.69 49.50 10.50
CA VAL A 93 13.55 49.94 9.40
C VAL A 93 13.50 51.47 9.28
N PRO A 94 14.57 52.22 9.63
CA PRO A 94 14.55 53.69 9.61
C PRO A 94 14.39 54.32 8.21
N SER A 95 14.64 53.54 7.15
CA SER A 95 14.75 53.94 5.74
C SER A 95 13.49 53.78 4.89
N ILE A 96 12.40 53.20 5.41
CA ILE A 96 11.21 52.83 4.60
C ILE A 96 10.33 54.03 4.15
N SER A 97 10.73 55.27 4.48
CA SER A 97 10.01 56.51 4.15
C SER A 97 9.82 56.78 2.65
N ASP A 98 8.70 56.34 2.09
CA ASP A 98 8.15 56.64 0.75
C ASP A 98 9.09 56.52 -0.46
N THR A 99 10.23 55.83 -0.33
CA THR A 99 11.13 55.58 -1.46
C THR A 99 10.57 54.55 -2.45
N THR A 100 11.02 54.66 -3.70
CA THR A 100 10.78 53.70 -4.80
C THR A 100 11.95 52.74 -5.01
N ASP A 101 13.01 52.85 -4.22
CA ASP A 101 14.17 51.97 -4.30
C ASP A 101 13.79 50.55 -3.84
N PRO A 102 14.41 49.47 -4.37
CA PRO A 102 14.19 48.10 -3.91
C PRO A 102 14.40 47.94 -2.39
N LEU A 103 13.76 46.91 -1.81
CA LEU A 103 14.03 46.53 -0.43
C LEU A 103 15.39 45.83 -0.35
N LEU A 104 16.19 46.12 0.67
CA LEU A 104 17.54 45.56 0.82
C LEU A 104 17.49 44.31 1.72
N ASP A 105 18.34 43.33 1.45
CA ASP A 105 18.48 42.10 2.26
C ASP A 105 18.65 42.39 3.76
N GLU A 106 19.41 43.44 4.11
CA GLU A 106 19.56 43.89 5.51
C GLU A 106 18.23 44.38 6.14
N ASP A 107 17.38 45.04 5.36
CA ASP A 107 16.09 45.56 5.82
C ASP A 107 15.04 44.44 5.93
N GLU A 108 15.06 43.47 5.02
CA GLU A 108 14.27 42.24 5.15
C GLU A 108 14.69 41.42 6.37
N GLN A 109 16.00 41.22 6.58
CA GLN A 109 16.50 40.50 7.74
C GLN A 109 16.16 41.23 9.06
N ARG A 110 16.13 42.58 9.08
CA ARG A 110 15.63 43.36 10.23
C ARG A 110 14.15 43.07 10.51
N ILE A 111 13.32 43.02 9.47
CA ILE A 111 11.88 42.72 9.56
C ILE A 111 11.66 41.28 10.06
N LEU A 112 12.36 40.30 9.49
CA LEU A 112 12.31 38.89 9.91
C LEU A 112 12.79 38.69 11.34
N ASN A 113 13.88 39.35 11.75
CA ASN A 113 14.39 39.32 13.12
C ASN A 113 13.39 39.95 14.11
N ALA A 114 12.64 40.98 13.71
CA ALA A 114 11.56 41.55 14.53
C ALA A 114 10.32 40.63 14.63
N ALA A 115 10.16 39.70 13.69
CA ALA A 115 9.14 38.65 13.70
C ALA A 115 9.66 37.29 14.24
N HIS A 116 10.91 37.20 14.71
CA HIS A 116 11.54 35.95 15.14
C HIS A 116 10.72 35.21 16.20
N ASP A 117 10.23 35.94 17.20
CA ASP A 117 9.35 35.42 18.26
C ASP A 117 7.98 34.92 17.76
N GLU A 118 7.62 35.17 16.50
CA GLU A 118 6.35 34.73 15.88
C GLU A 118 6.57 33.60 14.87
N LEU A 119 7.73 33.60 14.19
CA LEU A 119 8.15 32.54 13.26
C LEU A 119 8.73 31.31 13.98
N ASN A 120 9.46 31.51 15.09
CA ASN A 120 10.21 30.45 15.78
C ASN A 120 9.58 29.99 17.10
N ARG A 121 8.28 30.25 17.33
CA ARG A 121 7.54 29.54 18.38
C ARG A 121 7.39 28.08 17.94
N PHE A 122 7.90 27.16 18.75
CA PHE A 122 7.59 25.74 18.58
C PHE A 122 6.07 25.57 18.45
N PRO A 123 5.54 24.96 17.38
CA PRO A 123 4.13 25.14 17.05
C PRO A 123 3.18 24.59 18.11
N ILE A 124 2.37 25.49 18.66
CA ILE A 124 1.20 25.13 19.45
C ILE A 124 0.22 24.40 18.52
N SER A 125 -0.45 23.36 19.05
CA SER A 125 -1.57 22.70 18.38
C SER A 125 -2.50 23.72 17.71
N ILE A 126 -2.97 23.39 16.51
CA ILE A 126 -3.79 24.27 15.67
C ILE A 126 -5.15 24.59 16.34
N GLY A 127 -5.53 23.77 17.32
CA GLY A 127 -6.79 23.85 18.04
C GLY A 127 -7.93 23.27 17.22
N VAL A 128 -8.85 22.61 17.91
CA VAL A 128 -10.16 22.24 17.35
C VAL A 128 -10.93 23.50 16.90
N ASP A 129 -11.78 23.32 15.90
CA ASP A 129 -12.69 24.36 15.44
C ASP A 129 -13.96 24.36 16.31
N ASP A 130 -14.01 25.23 17.32
CA ASP A 130 -15.13 25.33 18.24
C ASP A 130 -16.31 26.09 17.61
N THR A 131 -17.47 25.45 17.59
CA THR A 131 -18.78 26.03 17.23
C THR A 131 -19.12 27.38 17.88
N GLN A 132 -18.52 27.73 19.03
CA GLN A 132 -18.78 28.98 19.76
C GLN A 132 -17.80 30.10 19.42
N HIS A 133 -16.67 29.81 18.75
CA HIS A 133 -15.61 30.77 18.45
C HIS A 133 -14.94 30.43 17.11
N GLU A 134 -15.17 31.24 16.06
CA GLU A 134 -14.51 31.04 14.76
C GLU A 134 -12.98 30.99 14.91
N ASN A 135 -12.39 29.81 14.75
CA ASN A 135 -10.94 29.66 14.81
C ASN A 135 -10.33 30.31 13.55
N PRO A 136 -9.52 31.39 13.67
CA PRO A 136 -9.01 32.13 12.52
C PRO A 136 -7.97 31.34 11.73
N ASN A 137 -7.41 30.27 12.31
CA ASN A 137 -6.46 29.36 11.68
C ASN A 137 -7.14 28.31 10.79
N TRP A 138 -8.47 28.36 10.65
CA TRP A 138 -9.26 27.45 9.81
C TRP A 138 -10.01 28.21 8.72
N GLU A 139 -10.17 27.59 7.55
CA GLU A 139 -10.92 28.10 6.40
C GLU A 139 -11.98 27.09 5.94
N THR A 140 -12.78 27.45 4.95
CA THR A 140 -13.84 26.59 4.39
C THR A 140 -13.54 26.33 2.93
N ILE A 141 -13.34 25.06 2.58
CA ILE A 141 -13.17 24.60 1.19
C ILE A 141 -14.40 23.83 0.70
N LEU A 142 -14.58 23.78 -0.61
CA LEU A 142 -15.50 22.82 -1.23
C LEU A 142 -14.81 21.45 -1.21
N HIS A 143 -15.51 20.40 -0.77
CA HIS A 143 -14.94 19.06 -0.77
C HIS A 143 -14.65 18.60 -2.22
N PRO A 144 -13.44 18.13 -2.57
CA PRO A 144 -13.05 17.95 -3.98
C PRO A 144 -13.81 16.83 -4.70
N GLY A 145 -14.25 15.78 -3.98
CA GLY A 145 -15.20 14.82 -4.53
C GLY A 145 -16.54 15.46 -4.93
N THR A 146 -16.97 16.49 -4.19
CA THR A 146 -18.21 17.24 -4.47
C THR A 146 -18.02 18.26 -5.61
N GLU A 147 -16.89 18.97 -5.65
CA GLU A 147 -16.53 19.88 -6.74
C GLU A 147 -16.49 19.14 -8.09
N ALA A 148 -15.85 17.97 -8.13
CA ALA A 148 -15.79 17.16 -9.33
C ALA A 148 -17.17 16.66 -9.78
N LEU A 149 -18.06 16.26 -8.85
CA LEU A 149 -19.45 15.93 -9.19
C LEU A 149 -20.24 17.16 -9.70
N MET A 150 -19.99 18.35 -9.15
CA MET A 150 -20.57 19.60 -9.67
C MET A 150 -20.06 19.94 -11.07
N ALA A 151 -18.79 19.67 -11.38
CA ALA A 151 -18.22 19.86 -12.72
C ALA A 151 -18.77 18.85 -13.76
N ILE A 152 -19.18 17.65 -13.35
CA ILE A 152 -19.77 16.61 -14.22
C ILE A 152 -21.29 16.81 -14.40
N HIS A 153 -22.02 17.21 -13.35
CA HIS A 153 -23.49 17.21 -13.32
C HIS A 153 -24.13 18.61 -13.21
N GLY A 154 -23.31 19.66 -13.16
CA GLY A 154 -23.73 21.05 -12.94
C GLY A 154 -24.27 21.31 -11.53
N GLU A 155 -24.53 22.59 -11.22
CA GLU A 155 -25.02 23.02 -9.91
C GLU A 155 -26.32 22.33 -9.47
N SER A 156 -27.13 21.82 -10.41
CA SER A 156 -28.35 21.05 -10.11
C SER A 156 -28.10 19.80 -9.25
N TYR A 157 -26.86 19.26 -9.26
CA TYR A 157 -26.45 18.15 -8.40
C TYR A 157 -26.58 18.50 -6.90
N ARG A 158 -26.20 19.72 -6.53
CA ARG A 158 -26.27 20.25 -5.15
C ARG A 158 -27.69 20.17 -4.57
N GLN A 159 -28.70 20.34 -5.42
CA GLN A 159 -30.12 20.21 -5.03
C GLN A 159 -30.59 18.76 -4.90
N LYS A 160 -29.96 17.80 -5.60
CA LYS A 160 -30.30 16.37 -5.56
C LYS A 160 -29.57 15.61 -4.44
N ALA A 161 -28.39 16.08 -4.03
CA ALA A 161 -27.57 15.46 -2.97
C ALA A 161 -28.22 15.46 -1.57
N LYS A 162 -29.33 16.20 -1.38
CA LYS A 162 -30.07 16.43 -0.12
C LYS A 162 -30.69 15.19 0.57
N LYS A 163 -30.20 13.98 0.28
CA LYS A 163 -30.87 12.72 0.67
C LYS A 163 -29.97 11.58 1.14
N LYS A 164 -28.67 11.80 1.39
CA LYS A 164 -27.76 10.73 1.85
C LYS A 164 -26.83 11.03 3.05
N THR A 165 -26.67 12.29 3.46
CA THR A 165 -25.99 12.67 4.71
C THR A 165 -26.61 13.96 5.21
N THR A 166 -26.86 14.11 6.51
CA THR A 166 -27.41 15.36 7.04
C THR A 166 -26.29 16.38 7.34
N PRO A 167 -26.53 17.69 7.16
CA PRO A 167 -25.57 18.72 7.56
C PRO A 167 -25.23 18.67 9.06
N ALA A 168 -26.13 18.15 9.90
CA ALA A 168 -25.89 17.96 11.33
C ALA A 168 -24.84 16.86 11.62
N GLU A 169 -24.79 15.80 10.83
CA GLU A 169 -23.75 14.77 10.93
C GLU A 169 -22.40 15.34 10.49
N LEU A 170 -22.33 15.99 9.33
CA LEU A 170 -21.10 16.60 8.81
C LEU A 170 -20.54 17.68 9.74
N ALA A 171 -21.39 18.54 10.29
CA ALA A 171 -20.97 19.57 11.24
C ALA A 171 -20.49 18.96 12.58
N ARG A 172 -21.19 17.95 13.12
CA ARG A 172 -20.83 17.29 14.38
C ARG A 172 -19.50 16.52 14.27
N VAL A 173 -19.22 15.92 13.11
CA VAL A 173 -17.93 15.31 12.78
C VAL A 173 -16.80 16.34 12.82
N LEU A 174 -16.95 17.45 12.10
CA LEU A 174 -15.88 18.44 11.96
C LEU A 174 -15.66 19.31 13.22
N SER A 175 -16.68 19.50 14.06
CA SER A 175 -16.59 20.34 15.26
C SER A 175 -16.20 19.58 16.55
N GLY A 176 -15.65 18.36 16.45
CA GLY A 176 -15.12 17.57 17.58
C GLY A 176 -16.13 17.17 18.66
N ASN A 177 -17.44 17.27 18.40
CA ASN A 177 -18.46 17.25 19.46
C ASN A 177 -18.92 15.81 19.81
N ASN A 178 -18.03 15.04 20.45
CA ASN A 178 -18.32 13.70 20.99
C ASN A 178 -17.50 13.33 22.25
N LEU A 179 -17.29 14.28 23.17
CA LEU A 179 -16.73 14.00 24.51
C LEU A 179 -17.70 14.30 25.66
N ARG A 180 -18.81 13.55 25.69
CA ARG A 180 -19.41 12.95 26.91
C ARG A 180 -20.70 12.21 26.59
N GLN A 181 -20.76 10.92 26.95
CA GLN A 181 -22.04 10.30 27.25
C GLN A 181 -22.62 10.94 28.51
N ASN A 182 -23.87 11.36 28.44
CA ASN A 182 -24.80 11.36 29.56
C ASN A 182 -26.21 11.19 28.99
N ASN A 183 -27.01 10.34 29.62
CA ASN A 183 -28.43 10.28 29.33
C ASN A 183 -29.06 11.59 29.81
N ASP A 184 -29.89 12.24 28.99
CA ASP A 184 -31.31 12.37 29.32
C ASP A 184 -32.13 13.10 28.24
N ASN A 185 -33.33 12.55 28.01
CA ASN A 185 -34.54 13.18 27.45
C ASN A 185 -34.50 13.82 26.05
N ALA A 186 -35.47 13.40 25.23
CA ALA A 186 -35.80 14.06 23.98
C ALA A 186 -36.50 15.42 24.21
N ASN A 187 -36.01 16.46 23.54
CA ASN A 187 -36.79 17.58 23.01
C ASN A 187 -35.94 18.32 21.97
N ALA A 188 -36.24 18.11 20.69
CA ALA A 188 -35.61 18.86 19.60
C ALA A 188 -36.34 20.20 19.44
N ASP A 189 -35.91 21.19 20.22
CA ASP A 189 -36.45 22.56 20.16
C ASP A 189 -35.77 23.37 19.04
N ASN A 190 -36.49 24.31 18.43
CA ASN A 190 -36.03 24.96 17.19
C ASN A 190 -35.01 26.07 17.46
N SER A 191 -33.80 25.95 16.90
CA SER A 191 -32.85 27.07 16.77
C SER A 191 -32.42 27.27 15.31
N GLU A 192 -33.23 27.99 14.56
CA GLU A 192 -32.88 28.55 13.25
C GLU A 192 -31.74 29.57 13.40
N ASN A 193 -30.46 29.15 13.33
CA ASN A 193 -29.30 30.00 12.98
C ASN A 193 -27.94 29.23 12.96
N SER A 194 -27.79 28.22 12.11
CA SER A 194 -26.46 27.84 11.61
C SER A 194 -26.52 27.35 10.15
N ALA A 195 -25.93 28.13 9.25
CA ALA A 195 -25.98 27.89 7.80
C ALA A 195 -24.85 26.97 7.32
N ALA A 196 -24.80 25.73 7.84
CA ALA A 196 -23.85 24.72 7.38
C ALA A 196 -24.15 24.35 5.90
N ASN A 197 -23.26 24.75 5.00
CA ASN A 197 -23.59 24.86 3.57
C ASN A 197 -23.23 23.60 2.76
N GLU A 198 -24.03 23.34 1.72
CA GLU A 198 -24.08 22.08 0.97
C GLU A 198 -22.73 21.72 0.30
N GLY A 199 -22.03 20.71 0.83
CA GLY A 199 -20.83 20.13 0.22
C GLY A 199 -19.48 20.74 0.65
N TYR A 200 -19.47 21.71 1.57
CA TYR A 200 -18.26 22.36 2.07
C TYR A 200 -17.77 21.73 3.37
N MET A 201 -16.48 21.88 3.67
CA MET A 201 -15.86 21.43 4.91
C MET A 201 -14.89 22.48 5.47
N ARG A 202 -14.79 22.54 6.81
CA ARG A 202 -13.78 23.33 7.52
C ARG A 202 -12.46 22.56 7.52
N VAL A 203 -11.36 23.26 7.23
CA VAL A 203 -10.00 22.71 7.22
C VAL A 203 -9.02 23.71 7.82
N PRO A 204 -7.89 23.26 8.40
CA PRO A 204 -6.80 24.16 8.78
C PRO A 204 -6.30 24.96 7.57
N LYS A 205 -5.96 26.23 7.76
CA LYS A 205 -5.23 27.03 6.77
C LYS A 205 -3.81 26.51 6.59
N PHE A 206 -3.25 26.75 5.42
CA PHE A 206 -1.80 26.68 5.22
C PHE A 206 -1.08 27.67 6.15
N TRP A 207 0.19 27.37 6.46
CA TRP A 207 1.04 28.27 7.22
C TRP A 207 1.46 29.45 6.35
N ASP A 208 0.90 30.63 6.63
CA ASP A 208 1.22 31.89 5.96
C ASP A 208 1.38 33.02 7.01
N PRO A 209 2.55 33.14 7.66
CA PRO A 209 2.80 34.21 8.64
C PRO A 209 2.74 35.61 8.01
N PRO A 210 1.97 36.57 8.58
CA PRO A 210 1.73 37.87 7.96
C PRO A 210 2.98 38.71 7.62
N VAL A 211 4.12 38.43 8.25
CA VAL A 211 5.40 39.11 7.96
C VAL A 211 5.86 38.89 6.52
N TYR A 212 5.76 37.67 5.98
CA TYR A 212 6.17 37.40 4.59
C TYR A 212 5.25 38.12 3.59
N GLY A 213 3.94 38.17 3.88
CA GLY A 213 2.99 38.97 3.10
C GLY A 213 3.31 40.46 3.10
N VAL A 214 3.73 41.02 4.25
CA VAL A 214 4.16 42.43 4.35
C VAL A 214 5.47 42.70 3.61
N ILE A 215 6.42 41.77 3.60
CA ILE A 215 7.66 41.88 2.80
C ILE A 215 7.31 41.84 1.31
N ALA A 216 6.51 40.86 0.88
CA ALA A 216 6.07 40.73 -0.52
C ALA A 216 5.30 41.97 -1.01
N ASP A 217 4.32 42.46 -0.25
CA ASP A 217 3.59 43.69 -0.56
C ASP A 217 4.53 44.91 -0.72
N GLU A 218 5.60 44.98 0.07
CA GLU A 218 6.56 46.09 0.03
C GLU A 218 7.57 45.97 -1.13
N ARG A 219 8.00 44.76 -1.50
CA ARG A 219 8.77 44.47 -2.74
C ARG A 219 7.95 44.89 -3.98
N GLU A 220 6.70 44.46 -4.05
CA GLU A 220 5.79 44.79 -5.16
C GLU A 220 5.54 46.31 -5.27
N ARG A 221 5.37 47.00 -4.12
CA ARG A 221 5.25 48.47 -4.05
C ARG A 221 6.50 49.19 -4.58
N ARG A 222 7.68 48.57 -4.43
CA ARG A 222 8.99 49.11 -4.86
C ARG A 222 9.35 48.76 -6.32
N GLY A 223 8.58 47.92 -6.99
CA GLY A 223 8.67 47.70 -8.43
C GLY A 223 8.77 46.24 -8.87
N GLU A 224 8.94 45.29 -7.94
CA GLU A 224 8.89 43.84 -8.22
C GLU A 224 7.45 43.39 -8.46
N LYS A 225 6.83 43.86 -9.54
CA LYS A 225 5.41 43.58 -9.82
C LYS A 225 5.14 42.08 -9.92
N PRO A 226 4.07 41.57 -9.28
CA PRO A 226 3.66 40.19 -9.47
C PRO A 226 2.99 40.04 -10.84
N SER A 227 2.75 38.80 -11.26
CA SER A 227 1.67 38.58 -12.24
C SER A 227 0.32 38.89 -11.57
N ILE A 228 -0.61 39.44 -12.34
CA ILE A 228 -1.90 39.96 -11.82
C ILE A 228 -2.78 38.83 -11.24
N ASP A 229 -2.56 37.60 -11.71
CA ASP A 229 -3.37 36.41 -11.39
C ASP A 229 -2.75 35.51 -10.28
N VAL A 230 -1.84 36.07 -9.47
CA VAL A 230 -1.12 35.34 -8.40
C VAL A 230 -1.93 35.31 -7.08
N PRO A 231 -2.08 34.14 -6.41
CA PRO A 231 -2.76 34.07 -5.13
C PRO A 231 -2.06 34.87 -4.03
N ARG A 232 -2.83 35.49 -3.11
CA ARG A 232 -2.32 36.31 -1.99
C ARG A 232 -1.74 35.50 -0.81
N ASP A 233 -1.10 34.38 -1.11
CA ASP A 233 -0.31 33.60 -0.15
C ASP A 233 1.01 34.36 0.07
N GLY A 234 1.19 34.93 1.27
CA GLY A 234 2.30 35.83 1.56
C GLY A 234 3.65 35.11 1.49
N VAL A 235 3.75 33.94 2.12
CA VAL A 235 4.97 33.13 2.15
C VAL A 235 5.38 32.64 0.76
N ARG A 236 4.47 32.23 -0.14
CA ARG A 236 4.84 31.83 -1.51
C ARG A 236 5.10 32.98 -2.48
N ARG A 237 4.56 34.18 -2.24
CA ARG A 237 5.01 35.40 -2.95
C ARG A 237 6.45 35.73 -2.60
N TYR A 238 6.80 35.60 -1.31
CA TYR A 238 8.15 35.80 -0.82
C TYR A 238 9.15 34.70 -1.28
N LEU A 239 8.80 33.41 -1.16
CA LEU A 239 9.64 32.27 -1.55
C LEU A 239 9.70 32.07 -3.07
N GLY A 240 10.49 32.89 -3.77
CA GLY A 240 10.68 32.78 -5.22
C GLY A 240 9.46 33.11 -6.08
N ASN A 241 8.42 33.72 -5.48
CA ASN A 241 7.17 34.12 -6.13
C ASN A 241 6.51 32.99 -6.94
N PHE A 242 5.98 31.98 -6.23
CA PHE A 242 5.38 30.77 -6.83
C PHE A 242 6.30 30.07 -7.86
N GLY A 243 7.61 30.09 -7.60
CA GLY A 243 8.59 29.47 -8.50
C GLY A 243 8.79 30.21 -9.82
N SER A 244 8.33 31.47 -9.98
CA SER A 244 8.70 32.29 -11.14
C SER A 244 10.20 32.61 -11.15
N ARG A 245 10.86 32.52 -9.99
CA ARG A 245 12.32 32.44 -9.86
C ARG A 245 12.70 31.41 -8.78
N LEU A 246 13.97 31.02 -8.76
CA LEU A 246 14.55 30.31 -7.60
C LEU A 246 14.49 31.22 -6.36
N MET A 247 14.24 30.64 -5.19
CA MET A 247 14.34 31.36 -3.92
C MET A 247 15.82 31.59 -3.56
N THR A 248 16.13 32.64 -2.80
CA THR A 248 17.50 32.89 -2.33
C THR A 248 17.85 32.01 -1.12
N PRO A 249 19.14 31.84 -0.77
CA PRO A 249 19.53 31.16 0.47
C PRO A 249 18.94 31.81 1.73
N SER A 250 18.83 33.15 1.76
CA SER A 250 18.20 33.88 2.88
C SER A 250 16.69 33.65 2.94
N GLU A 251 16.01 33.56 1.79
CA GLU A 251 14.60 33.18 1.74
C GLU A 251 14.37 31.76 2.29
N ALA A 252 15.24 30.81 1.95
CA ALA A 252 15.18 29.44 2.48
C ALA A 252 15.50 29.36 3.98
N GLU A 253 16.60 29.99 4.44
CA GLU A 253 16.97 30.02 5.87
C GLU A 253 15.89 30.70 6.73
N SER A 254 15.17 31.68 6.19
CA SER A 254 14.05 32.34 6.90
C SER A 254 12.85 31.42 7.19
N VAL A 255 12.83 30.19 6.68
CA VAL A 255 11.83 29.16 6.97
C VAL A 255 12.46 28.02 7.75
N GLY A 256 12.16 27.94 9.05
CA GLY A 256 12.47 26.77 9.87
C GLY A 256 12.73 27.07 11.35
N SER A 257 11.80 26.68 12.22
CA SER A 257 11.96 26.86 13.66
C SER A 257 13.07 25.97 14.25
N ARG A 258 13.83 26.51 15.20
CA ARG A 258 14.82 25.77 16.00
C ARG A 258 14.48 25.87 17.49
N ILE A 259 14.79 24.84 18.28
CA ILE A 259 14.51 24.81 19.74
C ILE A 259 15.75 24.40 20.55
N PRO A 260 15.89 24.85 21.80
CA PRO A 260 16.96 24.37 22.67
C PRO A 260 16.76 22.89 23.06
N SER A 261 17.78 22.08 22.81
CA SER A 261 17.94 20.70 23.30
C SER A 261 17.77 20.62 24.82
N LYS A 262 17.07 19.59 25.32
CA LYS A 262 16.94 19.35 26.76
C LYS A 262 18.25 18.92 27.43
N ASP A 263 19.17 18.32 26.68
CA ASP A 263 20.42 17.76 27.23
C ASP A 263 21.49 18.84 27.47
N ASN A 264 21.62 19.79 26.54
CA ASN A 264 22.74 20.75 26.51
C ASN A 264 22.36 22.18 26.09
N GLY A 265 21.12 22.44 25.70
CA GLY A 265 20.64 23.76 25.27
C GLY A 265 21.06 24.20 23.87
N GLU A 266 21.72 23.35 23.07
CA GLU A 266 22.04 23.64 21.67
C GLU A 266 20.76 23.73 20.82
N LEU A 267 20.76 24.58 19.78
CA LEU A 267 19.58 24.77 18.93
C LEU A 267 19.40 23.63 17.94
N LEU A 268 18.43 22.76 18.22
CA LEU A 268 17.99 21.66 17.37
C LEU A 268 17.06 22.16 16.26
N GLU A 269 17.26 21.62 15.06
CA GLU A 269 16.37 21.79 13.91
C GLU A 269 15.11 20.96 14.12
N THR A 270 13.93 21.59 14.03
CA THR A 270 12.63 20.92 14.26
C THR A 270 12.19 20.08 13.07
N ILE A 271 11.36 19.06 13.31
CA ILE A 271 10.86 18.12 12.32
C ILE A 271 9.34 18.04 12.42
N PHE A 272 8.62 18.38 11.35
CA PHE A 272 7.20 18.06 11.18
C PHE A 272 7.05 16.68 10.52
N ILE A 273 6.12 15.84 10.99
CA ILE A 273 5.77 14.56 10.34
C ILE A 273 4.29 14.59 9.94
N ALA A 274 4.01 14.60 8.65
CA ALA A 274 2.67 14.42 8.09
C ALA A 274 2.36 12.93 7.88
N ILE A 275 1.30 12.45 8.52
CA ILE A 275 0.81 11.06 8.39
C ILE A 275 -0.61 11.07 7.82
N ALA A 276 -0.83 10.32 6.74
CA ALA A 276 -2.15 10.06 6.18
C ALA A 276 -2.64 8.67 6.60
N SER A 277 -3.64 8.61 7.47
CA SER A 277 -4.30 7.39 7.94
C SER A 277 -5.68 7.25 7.32
N PHE A 278 -5.95 6.10 6.68
CA PHE A 278 -7.29 5.68 6.33
C PHE A 278 -7.58 4.34 7.02
N ARG A 279 -8.39 4.39 8.08
CA ARG A 279 -8.85 3.22 8.85
C ARG A 279 -7.71 2.30 9.33
N ASP A 280 -6.51 2.86 9.58
CA ASP A 280 -5.30 2.08 9.80
C ASP A 280 -4.98 1.88 11.29
N TRP A 281 -5.22 0.66 11.77
CA TRP A 281 -4.97 0.27 13.17
C TRP A 281 -3.49 0.31 13.58
N GLN A 282 -2.54 0.46 12.65
CA GLN A 282 -1.11 0.61 12.96
C GLN A 282 -0.69 2.07 13.18
N CYS A 283 -1.52 3.05 12.82
CA CYS A 283 -1.15 4.47 12.84
C CYS A 283 -0.59 4.93 14.20
N SER A 284 -1.21 4.53 15.32
CA SER A 284 -0.76 4.92 16.66
C SER A 284 0.60 4.30 17.05
N ARG A 285 0.98 3.16 16.44
CA ARG A 285 2.31 2.56 16.59
C ARG A 285 3.36 3.28 15.74
N THR A 286 3.03 3.70 14.53
CA THR A 286 3.93 4.54 13.73
C THR A 286 4.25 5.85 14.47
N VAL A 287 3.24 6.52 15.02
CA VAL A 287 3.42 7.70 15.89
C VAL A 287 4.26 7.37 17.13
N GLU A 288 3.97 6.28 17.84
CA GLU A 288 4.76 5.85 19.00
C GLU A 288 6.22 5.58 18.64
N SER A 289 6.49 4.88 17.54
CA SER A 289 7.84 4.53 17.09
C SER A 289 8.68 5.76 16.72
N ALA A 290 8.07 6.77 16.08
CA ALA A 290 8.73 8.01 15.70
C ALA A 290 9.30 8.75 16.91
N PHE A 291 8.54 8.87 18.01
CA PHE A 291 9.01 9.47 19.26
C PHE A 291 9.89 8.53 20.10
N LEU A 292 9.57 7.24 20.19
CA LEU A 292 10.31 6.26 21.00
C LEU A 292 11.77 6.12 20.55
N ARG A 293 12.01 6.29 19.25
CA ARG A 293 13.27 5.96 18.58
C ARG A 293 14.01 7.21 18.11
N ALA A 294 13.42 8.39 18.24
CA ALA A 294 14.12 9.65 18.10
C ALA A 294 15.15 9.84 19.22
N LYS A 295 16.30 10.43 18.90
CA LYS A 295 17.30 10.83 19.88
C LYS A 295 16.87 12.10 20.62
N HIS A 296 16.23 13.04 19.93
CA HIS A 296 15.74 14.30 20.51
C HIS A 296 14.25 14.50 20.24
N PRO A 297 13.36 13.71 20.88
CA PRO A 297 11.92 13.72 20.60
C PRO A 297 11.22 15.06 20.85
N GLU A 298 11.80 16.02 21.57
CA GLU A 298 11.31 17.42 21.61
C GLU A 298 11.24 18.10 20.25
N ARG A 299 12.12 17.74 19.30
CA ARG A 299 12.19 18.46 18.02
C ARG A 299 11.06 18.06 17.07
N ILE A 300 10.33 16.99 17.37
CA ILE A 300 9.33 16.37 16.49
C ILE A 300 7.94 16.91 16.81
N ARG A 301 7.20 17.34 15.78
CA ARG A 301 5.74 17.52 15.83
C ARG A 301 5.08 16.64 14.78
N VAL A 302 4.00 15.96 15.13
CA VAL A 302 3.29 15.04 14.22
C VAL A 302 1.90 15.59 13.90
N GLY A 303 1.56 15.66 12.61
CA GLY A 303 0.22 15.96 12.13
C GLY A 303 -0.38 14.73 11.47
N VAL A 304 -1.37 14.12 12.12
CA VAL A 304 -2.09 12.94 11.60
C VAL A 304 -3.42 13.37 11.01
N VAL A 305 -3.69 13.00 9.76
CA VAL A 305 -5.03 13.04 9.17
C VAL A 305 -5.62 11.65 9.29
N ASP A 306 -6.64 11.48 10.13
CA ASP A 306 -7.13 10.18 10.59
C ASP A 306 -8.56 9.93 10.13
N GLN A 307 -8.70 9.21 9.02
CA GLN A 307 -9.98 9.02 8.33
C GLN A 307 -10.62 7.69 8.74
N ILE A 308 -11.65 7.73 9.59
CA ILE A 308 -12.22 6.58 10.30
C ILE A 308 -13.77 6.59 10.28
N HIS A 309 -14.40 5.42 10.41
CA HIS A 309 -15.84 5.36 10.74
C HIS A 309 -16.03 5.46 12.26
N PHE A 310 -16.62 6.57 12.72
CA PHE A 310 -16.74 6.89 14.13
C PHE A 310 -17.51 5.83 14.93
N GLY A 311 -16.82 5.19 15.88
CA GLY A 311 -17.41 4.20 16.79
C GLY A 311 -17.41 2.75 16.27
N THR A 312 -16.87 2.49 15.08
CA THR A 312 -16.53 1.13 14.61
C THR A 312 -15.02 0.93 14.49
N ASP A 313 -14.30 1.94 14.00
CA ASP A 313 -12.85 1.91 13.87
C ASP A 313 -12.20 2.55 15.13
N GLU A 314 -11.00 2.09 15.48
CA GLU A 314 -10.20 2.67 16.56
C GLU A 314 -9.39 3.86 16.02
N PRO A 315 -9.43 5.05 16.63
CA PRO A 315 -8.71 6.22 16.13
C PRO A 315 -7.20 6.10 16.36
N CYS A 316 -6.40 6.70 15.48
CA CYS A 316 -4.95 6.81 15.65
C CYS A 316 -4.55 7.61 16.91
N SER A 317 -5.45 8.43 17.46
CA SER A 317 -5.26 9.11 18.74
C SER A 317 -5.38 8.18 19.96
N LYS A 318 -5.72 6.89 19.77
CA LYS A 318 -5.75 5.89 20.84
C LYS A 318 -4.34 5.31 21.04
N PRO A 319 -3.72 5.46 22.22
CA PRO A 319 -2.39 4.92 22.47
C PRO A 319 -2.39 3.38 22.37
N PRO A 320 -1.35 2.76 21.80
CA PRO A 320 -1.33 1.33 21.52
C PRO A 320 -1.14 0.46 22.78
N ASN A 321 -0.61 1.01 23.87
CA ASN A 321 -0.18 0.27 25.06
C ASN A 321 -1.03 0.60 26.32
N GLY A 322 -2.35 0.74 26.15
CA GLY A 322 -3.32 1.10 27.20
C GLY A 322 -3.64 2.60 27.20
N SER A 323 -4.58 3.06 28.05
CA SER A 323 -4.88 4.50 28.16
C SER A 323 -3.70 5.31 28.72
N CYS A 324 -3.69 6.64 28.54
CA CYS A 324 -2.68 7.49 29.16
C CYS A 324 -2.81 7.55 30.69
N GLU A 325 -3.97 7.18 31.24
CA GLU A 325 -4.20 7.04 32.68
C GLU A 325 -3.60 5.75 33.24
N GLU A 326 -3.66 4.64 32.49
CA GLU A 326 -3.07 3.34 32.87
C GLU A 326 -1.56 3.29 32.59
N ASN A 327 -1.13 3.88 31.49
CA ASN A 327 0.26 3.90 31.01
C ASN A 327 0.63 5.31 30.51
N PRO A 328 0.94 6.26 31.42
CA PRO A 328 1.29 7.63 31.06
C PRO A 328 2.67 7.77 30.40
N ASN A 329 3.52 6.74 30.50
CA ASN A 329 4.92 6.79 30.08
C ASN A 329 5.13 6.37 28.61
N GLN A 330 4.09 5.96 27.90
CA GLN A 330 4.19 5.68 26.46
C GLN A 330 4.37 6.99 25.66
N PRO A 331 5.24 7.02 24.63
CA PRO A 331 5.66 8.25 23.94
C PRO A 331 4.50 9.15 23.46
N ILE A 332 3.45 8.56 22.88
CA ILE A 332 2.27 9.28 22.38
C ILE A 332 1.49 10.01 23.50
N CYS A 333 1.61 9.58 24.76
CA CYS A 333 1.06 10.27 25.94
C CYS A 333 2.04 11.34 26.48
N LEU A 334 3.35 11.05 26.50
CA LEU A 334 4.38 11.98 26.95
C LEU A 334 4.51 13.21 26.03
N TYR A 335 4.40 13.01 24.73
CA TYR A 335 4.52 14.03 23.68
C TYR A 335 3.18 14.41 23.05
N LYS A 336 2.06 14.14 23.74
CA LYS A 336 0.69 14.42 23.26
C LYS A 336 0.51 15.87 22.75
N ASP A 337 1.16 16.84 23.38
CA ASP A 337 1.04 18.28 23.05
C ASP A 337 1.88 18.64 21.81
N GLN A 338 2.66 17.68 21.28
CA GLN A 338 3.40 17.70 20.01
C GLN A 338 2.69 16.87 18.91
N VAL A 339 1.43 16.45 19.12
CA VAL A 339 0.66 15.67 18.12
C VAL A 339 -0.72 16.29 17.85
N ASP A 340 -0.97 16.67 16.60
CA ASP A 340 -2.27 17.14 16.12
C ASP A 340 -2.99 16.02 15.36
N PHE A 341 -4.20 15.64 15.81
CA PHE A 341 -5.08 14.69 15.11
C PHE A 341 -6.22 15.42 14.41
N LEU A 342 -6.18 15.46 13.07
CA LEU A 342 -7.29 15.87 12.22
C LEU A 342 -8.14 14.63 11.89
N THR A 343 -8.96 14.19 12.84
CA THR A 343 -9.87 13.05 12.66
C THR A 343 -11.07 13.42 11.80
N LEU A 344 -11.38 12.61 10.80
CA LEU A 344 -12.43 12.83 9.81
C LEU A 344 -13.24 11.56 9.57
N ASP A 345 -14.48 11.70 9.10
CA ASP A 345 -15.30 10.55 8.72
C ASP A 345 -14.73 9.88 7.46
N ALA A 346 -14.55 8.57 7.51
CA ALA A 346 -13.99 7.79 6.40
C ALA A 346 -14.81 7.96 5.09
N ALA A 347 -16.11 8.24 5.14
CA ALA A 347 -16.95 8.48 3.96
C ALA A 347 -16.61 9.79 3.21
N LEU A 348 -15.78 10.66 3.79
CA LEU A 348 -15.20 11.85 3.14
C LEU A 348 -13.88 11.54 2.41
N SER A 349 -13.37 10.30 2.48
CA SER A 349 -12.14 9.94 1.77
C SER A 349 -12.35 9.88 0.26
N VAL A 350 -11.51 10.62 -0.46
CA VAL A 350 -11.34 10.54 -1.92
C VAL A 350 -9.87 10.25 -2.28
N GLY A 351 -9.15 9.52 -1.44
CA GLY A 351 -7.77 9.05 -1.70
C GLY A 351 -6.65 9.84 -1.01
N PRO A 352 -5.42 9.31 -1.06
CA PRO A 352 -4.30 9.77 -0.23
C PRO A 352 -3.81 11.18 -0.58
N VAL A 353 -3.91 11.62 -1.84
CA VAL A 353 -3.57 13.00 -2.23
C VAL A 353 -4.36 14.03 -1.43
N PHE A 354 -5.65 13.78 -1.18
CA PHE A 354 -6.46 14.68 -0.36
C PHE A 354 -6.08 14.59 1.14
N ALA A 355 -5.79 13.39 1.65
CA ALA A 355 -5.31 13.21 3.02
C ALA A 355 -3.97 13.92 3.27
N ARG A 356 -3.01 13.81 2.34
CA ARG A 356 -1.70 14.48 2.41
C ARG A 356 -1.81 15.99 2.17
N HIS A 357 -2.74 16.45 1.34
CA HIS A 357 -3.11 17.87 1.24
C HIS A 357 -3.58 18.44 2.59
N LEU A 358 -4.42 17.70 3.32
CA LEU A 358 -4.82 18.07 4.68
C LEU A 358 -3.63 17.99 5.66
N GLY A 359 -2.72 17.03 5.50
CA GLY A 359 -1.48 16.93 6.29
C GLY A 359 -0.54 18.12 6.08
N HIS A 360 -0.37 18.60 4.85
CA HIS A 360 0.41 19.81 4.54
C HIS A 360 -0.21 21.07 5.17
N ARG A 361 -1.54 21.11 5.37
CA ARG A 361 -2.21 22.19 6.13
C ARG A 361 -1.94 22.13 7.64
N LEU A 362 -1.37 21.05 8.17
CA LEU A 362 -0.95 20.93 9.57
C LEU A 362 0.49 21.40 9.83
N TYR A 363 1.34 21.57 8.80
CA TYR A 363 2.70 22.16 8.92
C TYR A 363 2.65 23.59 9.47
N ARG A 364 3.58 23.98 10.34
CA ARG A 364 3.55 25.28 11.04
C ARG A 364 4.92 25.98 11.16
N GLY A 365 5.83 25.74 10.23
CA GLY A 365 7.12 26.44 10.16
C GLY A 365 8.31 25.62 10.67
N GLU A 366 8.15 24.32 10.87
CA GLU A 366 9.24 23.42 11.27
C GLU A 366 10.38 23.38 10.24
N TYR A 367 11.61 23.15 10.70
CA TYR A 367 12.82 23.27 9.88
C TYR A 367 12.90 22.19 8.78
N PHE A 368 12.57 20.96 9.14
CA PHE A 368 12.35 19.85 8.24
C PHE A 368 10.88 19.43 8.27
N ALA A 369 10.43 18.84 7.17
CA ALA A 369 9.16 18.17 7.05
C ALA A 369 9.35 16.75 6.50
N VAL A 370 8.55 15.83 7.00
CA VAL A 370 8.55 14.40 6.68
C VAL A 370 7.16 14.01 6.24
N GLN A 371 7.08 13.31 5.12
CA GLN A 371 5.91 12.56 4.71
C GLN A 371 6.12 11.09 5.09
N SER A 372 5.12 10.47 5.71
CA SER A 372 5.13 9.06 6.08
C SER A 372 3.75 8.46 5.85
N ASP A 373 3.71 7.21 5.38
CA ASP A 373 2.52 6.37 5.50
C ASP A 373 2.28 5.97 6.97
N ALA A 374 1.04 5.61 7.28
CA ALA A 374 0.56 5.33 8.65
C ALA A 374 0.91 3.92 9.19
N HIS A 375 1.84 3.22 8.53
CA HIS A 375 2.23 1.85 8.85
C HIS A 375 3.69 1.60 8.47
N VAL A 376 4.55 2.48 9.00
CA VAL A 376 6.01 2.29 9.03
C VAL A 376 6.51 2.16 10.46
N GLU A 377 7.65 1.51 10.63
CA GLU A 377 8.38 1.41 11.90
C GLU A 377 9.69 2.21 11.76
N PHE A 378 9.86 3.26 12.57
CA PHE A 378 11.08 4.07 12.54
C PHE A 378 12.31 3.31 13.09
N VAL A 379 13.51 3.71 12.68
CA VAL A 379 14.77 3.18 13.22
C VAL A 379 15.24 3.98 14.43
N LYS A 380 16.14 3.42 15.22
CA LYS A 380 16.79 4.09 16.36
C LYS A 380 17.67 5.26 15.89
N ASN A 381 17.59 6.40 16.59
CA ASN A 381 18.25 7.67 16.27
C ASN A 381 17.94 8.23 14.88
N TRP A 382 16.80 7.86 14.28
CA TRP A 382 16.46 8.20 12.89
C TRP A 382 16.52 9.69 12.59
N ASP A 383 16.12 10.52 13.55
CA ASP A 383 15.98 11.97 13.46
C ASP A 383 17.33 12.67 13.33
N ASP A 384 18.32 12.29 14.14
CA ASP A 384 19.71 12.78 14.01
C ASP A 384 20.37 12.19 12.75
N GLU A 385 20.12 10.91 12.44
CA GLU A 385 20.75 10.24 11.29
C GLU A 385 20.25 10.75 9.93
N ILE A 386 18.97 11.11 9.79
CA ILE A 386 18.43 11.63 8.53
C ILE A 386 18.81 13.10 8.32
N ILE A 387 18.84 13.91 9.39
CA ILE A 387 19.35 15.28 9.37
C ILE A 387 20.83 15.30 8.96
N ALA A 388 21.66 14.44 9.55
CA ALA A 388 23.08 14.34 9.20
C ALA A 388 23.30 13.99 7.71
N GLN A 389 22.52 13.06 7.15
CA GLN A 389 22.56 12.72 5.74
C GLN A 389 22.08 13.86 4.83
N TRP A 390 21.06 14.60 5.25
CA TRP A 390 20.57 15.74 4.48
C TRP A 390 21.64 16.84 4.39
N HIS A 391 22.30 17.18 5.51
CA HIS A 391 23.39 18.17 5.52
C HIS A 391 24.59 17.75 4.66
N THR A 392 24.91 16.46 4.52
CA THR A 392 26.01 16.02 3.63
C THR A 392 25.66 16.03 2.14
N ALA A 393 24.39 16.19 1.76
CA ALA A 393 23.99 16.50 0.37
C ALA A 393 24.43 17.91 -0.05
N LYS A 394 24.61 18.84 0.91
CA LYS A 394 25.01 20.26 0.70
C LYS A 394 24.10 21.03 -0.26
N ASN A 395 22.84 20.65 -0.31
CA ASN A 395 21.83 21.17 -1.23
C ASN A 395 20.57 21.52 -0.43
N GLU A 396 20.29 22.82 -0.28
CA GLU A 396 19.12 23.36 0.43
C GLU A 396 17.80 22.90 -0.21
N MET A 397 17.86 22.58 -1.52
CA MET A 397 16.74 22.10 -2.32
C MET A 397 16.65 20.56 -2.39
N ALA A 398 17.41 19.83 -1.55
CA ALA A 398 17.35 18.38 -1.49
C ALA A 398 16.12 17.83 -0.75
N VAL A 399 15.52 16.79 -1.32
CA VAL A 399 14.51 15.94 -0.69
C VAL A 399 15.04 14.50 -0.66
N LEU A 400 15.23 13.95 0.55
CA LEU A 400 15.60 12.55 0.74
C LEU A 400 14.34 11.69 0.69
N THR A 401 14.25 10.74 -0.23
CA THR A 401 13.03 9.96 -0.49
C THR A 401 13.40 8.53 -0.92
N ALA A 402 12.46 7.60 -0.81
CA ALA A 402 12.59 6.22 -1.30
C ALA A 402 11.28 5.44 -1.09
N TYR A 403 11.05 4.40 -1.90
CA TYR A 403 10.18 3.28 -1.52
C TYR A 403 10.82 2.48 -0.38
N VAL A 404 10.73 2.95 0.86
CA VAL A 404 11.39 2.31 2.03
C VAL A 404 11.14 0.79 2.10
N SER A 405 12.21 0.03 2.37
CA SER A 405 12.20 -1.45 2.38
C SER A 405 11.20 -2.03 3.38
N GLY A 406 10.86 -3.31 3.23
CA GLY A 406 9.98 -4.01 4.17
C GLY A 406 10.59 -4.13 5.57
N VAL A 407 9.76 -4.29 6.60
CA VAL A 407 10.26 -4.55 7.97
C VAL A 407 10.94 -5.91 8.10
N GLU A 408 10.52 -6.87 7.27
CA GLU A 408 11.06 -8.22 7.17
C GLU A 408 12.56 -8.18 6.85
N ASP A 409 13.38 -8.82 7.70
CA ASP A 409 14.84 -8.91 7.64
C ASP A 409 15.65 -7.58 7.61
N HIS A 410 15.00 -6.41 7.59
CA HIS A 410 15.67 -5.09 7.55
C HIS A 410 15.75 -4.36 8.90
N ILE A 411 14.86 -4.65 9.85
CA ILE A 411 14.87 -4.07 11.21
C ILE A 411 14.52 -5.10 12.28
N ASP A 412 15.23 -5.08 13.42
CA ASP A 412 14.70 -5.65 14.65
C ASP A 412 13.66 -4.69 15.23
N VAL A 413 12.39 -4.96 14.94
CA VAL A 413 11.24 -4.17 15.40
C VAL A 413 11.18 -3.97 16.93
N LYS A 414 11.91 -4.76 17.75
CA LYS A 414 11.94 -4.59 19.21
C LYS A 414 12.99 -3.59 19.70
N THR A 415 14.11 -3.46 18.99
CA THR A 415 15.23 -2.59 19.40
C THR A 415 15.37 -1.34 18.53
N GLY A 416 14.77 -1.35 17.34
CA GLY A 416 14.92 -0.30 16.33
C GLY A 416 16.26 -0.32 15.60
N GLU A 417 17.10 -1.33 15.83
CA GLU A 417 18.38 -1.51 15.15
C GLU A 417 18.16 -2.07 13.73
N ARG A 418 18.90 -1.54 12.75
CA ARG A 418 18.84 -2.00 11.36
C ARG A 418 19.60 -3.33 11.22
N THR A 419 18.93 -4.37 10.74
CA THR A 419 19.56 -5.69 10.45
C THR A 419 20.10 -5.77 9.03
N SER A 420 19.52 -5.01 8.09
CA SER A 420 20.01 -4.87 6.72
C SER A 420 20.79 -3.57 6.51
N LYS A 421 21.63 -3.56 5.47
CA LYS A 421 22.26 -2.36 4.87
C LYS A 421 21.83 -2.16 3.41
N ALA A 422 20.92 -2.99 2.91
CA ALA A 422 20.34 -2.77 1.60
C ALA A 422 19.43 -1.54 1.62
N ARG A 423 19.30 -0.89 0.47
CA ARG A 423 18.29 0.12 0.20
C ARG A 423 17.83 0.06 -1.25
N PRO A 424 16.64 0.57 -1.57
CA PRO A 424 16.22 0.80 -2.93
C PRO A 424 16.76 2.13 -3.48
N ILE A 425 16.74 2.22 -4.82
CA ILE A 425 16.98 3.44 -5.58
C ILE A 425 15.92 3.49 -6.68
N MET A 426 15.18 4.59 -6.78
CA MET A 426 14.13 4.78 -7.77
C MET A 426 14.75 5.21 -9.10
N CYS A 427 14.66 4.35 -10.10
CA CYS A 427 15.29 4.58 -11.41
C CYS A 427 14.57 3.88 -12.57
N GLU A 428 13.61 3.01 -12.30
CA GLU A 428 12.71 2.47 -13.33
C GLU A 428 11.49 3.38 -13.46
N SER A 429 10.87 3.38 -14.62
CA SER A 429 9.52 3.90 -14.81
C SER A 429 8.82 3.13 -15.93
N ASP A 430 7.51 3.26 -16.01
CA ASP A 430 6.68 2.86 -17.16
C ASP A 430 5.36 3.64 -17.10
N PHE A 431 4.56 3.61 -18.16
CA PHE A 431 3.24 4.23 -18.16
C PHE A 431 2.13 3.21 -17.86
N GLU A 432 1.62 3.21 -16.64
CA GLU A 432 0.51 2.35 -16.22
C GLU A 432 -0.85 2.91 -16.68
N GLY A 433 -1.83 2.02 -16.89
CA GLY A 433 -3.19 2.35 -17.29
C GLY A 433 -3.42 2.33 -18.80
N SER A 434 -4.60 2.79 -19.24
CA SER A 434 -4.96 2.81 -20.66
C SER A 434 -5.79 4.05 -21.03
N GLY A 435 -5.62 4.51 -22.27
CA GLY A 435 -6.29 5.69 -22.81
C GLY A 435 -6.19 6.88 -21.86
N LYS A 436 -7.34 7.41 -21.44
CA LYS A 436 -7.43 8.64 -20.63
C LYS A 436 -6.97 8.50 -19.18
N MET A 437 -6.75 7.28 -18.70
CA MET A 437 -6.19 7.00 -17.37
C MET A 437 -4.70 6.61 -17.41
N LYS A 438 -4.05 6.63 -18.60
CA LYS A 438 -2.62 6.33 -18.73
C LYS A 438 -1.78 7.46 -18.11
N HIS A 439 -0.83 7.10 -17.26
CA HIS A 439 0.01 8.01 -16.47
C HIS A 439 1.37 7.37 -16.18
N LEU A 440 2.41 8.18 -15.93
CA LEU A 440 3.72 7.64 -15.56
C LEU A 440 3.70 7.10 -14.13
N ARG A 441 4.30 5.92 -13.94
CA ARG A 441 4.56 5.28 -12.65
C ARG A 441 6.07 5.05 -12.50
N HIS A 442 6.56 5.13 -11.27
CA HIS A 442 7.96 4.82 -10.96
C HIS A 442 8.15 3.39 -10.50
N GLY A 443 9.40 2.94 -10.56
CA GLY A 443 9.90 1.66 -10.05
C GLY A 443 11.33 1.82 -9.55
N GLN A 444 11.89 0.72 -9.04
CA GLN A 444 13.21 0.69 -8.41
C GLN A 444 14.03 -0.45 -8.97
N GLN A 445 15.35 -0.25 -9.05
CA GLN A 445 16.26 -1.38 -9.19
C GLN A 445 16.15 -2.31 -7.96
N PRO A 446 16.56 -3.59 -8.07
CA PRO A 446 16.70 -4.48 -6.94
C PRO A 446 17.51 -3.86 -5.79
N GLU A 447 17.08 -4.07 -4.55
CA GLU A 447 17.72 -3.45 -3.38
C GLU A 447 19.18 -3.87 -3.22
N GLY A 448 20.04 -2.90 -2.90
CA GLY A 448 21.49 -3.09 -2.87
C GLY A 448 22.17 -2.30 -1.75
N ILE A 449 23.38 -2.73 -1.39
CA ILE A 449 24.21 -1.99 -0.42
C ILE A 449 24.66 -0.68 -1.07
N PRO A 450 24.60 0.48 -0.36
CA PRO A 450 25.09 1.76 -0.86
C PRO A 450 26.52 1.65 -1.44
N TYR A 451 26.69 2.04 -2.70
CA TYR A 451 28.01 2.13 -3.34
C TYR A 451 28.69 3.51 -3.16
N ILE A 452 27.90 4.51 -2.75
CA ILE A 452 28.32 5.85 -2.36
C ILE A 452 28.08 5.93 -0.84
N HIS A 453 29.07 6.47 -0.13
CA HIS A 453 29.08 6.64 1.31
C HIS A 453 29.24 8.11 1.68
N ASP A 454 28.93 8.45 2.93
CA ASP A 454 29.08 9.77 3.54
C ASP A 454 28.15 10.86 2.95
N MET A 455 27.43 10.58 1.85
CA MET A 455 26.38 11.42 1.28
C MET A 455 25.25 10.61 0.65
N PRO A 456 24.01 11.13 0.64
CA PRO A 456 22.89 10.52 -0.07
C PRO A 456 23.12 10.58 -1.59
N THR A 457 22.47 9.66 -2.32
CA THR A 457 22.69 9.48 -3.76
C THR A 457 21.55 10.10 -4.55
N ILE A 458 21.85 10.95 -5.54
CA ILE A 458 20.83 11.56 -6.40
C ILE A 458 20.06 10.46 -7.13
N GLU A 459 18.74 10.60 -7.20
CA GLU A 459 17.85 9.79 -8.03
C GLU A 459 16.85 10.67 -8.80
N PRO A 460 16.29 10.19 -9.92
CA PRO A 460 15.38 10.98 -10.76
C PRO A 460 13.99 11.26 -10.15
N PHE A 461 13.52 10.44 -9.20
CA PHE A 461 12.10 10.35 -8.85
C PHE A 461 11.80 10.62 -7.36
N PHE A 462 10.53 10.91 -7.07
CA PHE A 462 10.01 11.15 -5.72
C PHE A 462 9.13 9.98 -5.26
N ALA A 463 9.27 9.52 -4.03
CA ALA A 463 8.45 8.44 -3.46
C ALA A 463 7.29 8.96 -2.61
N ALA A 464 6.11 8.36 -2.78
CA ALA A 464 4.93 8.63 -1.97
C ALA A 464 5.10 8.16 -0.51
N GLY A 465 5.63 6.96 -0.29
CA GLY A 465 5.59 6.34 1.05
C GLY A 465 6.49 7.01 2.10
N PHE A 466 7.62 7.58 1.67
CA PHE A 466 8.54 8.32 2.55
C PHE A 466 9.27 9.45 1.80
N ALA A 467 9.24 10.66 2.37
CA ALA A 467 10.08 11.78 1.95
C ALA A 467 10.45 12.67 3.13
N PHE A 468 11.68 13.17 3.16
CA PHE A 468 12.25 14.05 4.17
C PHE A 468 12.93 15.24 3.47
N GLY A 469 12.60 16.47 3.84
CA GLY A 469 13.23 17.66 3.25
C GLY A 469 12.99 18.92 4.08
N ARG A 470 13.54 20.05 3.65
CA ARG A 470 13.34 21.35 4.32
C ARG A 470 11.89 21.80 4.23
N GLY A 471 11.38 22.46 5.27
CA GLY A 471 9.97 22.81 5.40
C GLY A 471 9.38 23.66 4.26
N HIS A 472 10.20 24.47 3.59
CA HIS A 472 9.78 25.24 2.41
C HIS A 472 9.34 24.36 1.23
N PHE A 473 9.73 23.07 1.15
CA PHE A 473 9.19 22.12 0.16
C PHE A 473 7.68 21.91 0.33
N VAL A 474 7.22 21.68 1.57
CA VAL A 474 5.79 21.50 1.90
C VAL A 474 4.96 22.75 1.61
N VAL A 475 5.57 23.93 1.78
CA VAL A 475 4.97 25.25 1.49
C VAL A 475 4.87 25.50 -0.02
N ASN A 476 5.95 25.31 -0.77
CA ASN A 476 6.02 25.61 -2.20
C ASN A 476 5.32 24.56 -3.08
N VAL A 477 5.40 23.28 -2.68
CA VAL A 477 4.86 22.13 -3.43
C VAL A 477 3.75 21.42 -2.61
N PRO A 478 2.65 22.11 -2.23
CA PRO A 478 1.58 21.48 -1.51
C PRO A 478 0.83 20.51 -2.43
N TYR A 479 0.35 19.38 -1.89
CA TYR A 479 -0.58 18.51 -2.61
C TYR A 479 -1.80 19.29 -3.08
N ASP A 480 -2.30 18.90 -4.24
CA ASP A 480 -3.43 19.53 -4.90
C ASP A 480 -4.74 18.88 -4.42
N GLN A 481 -5.59 19.66 -3.78
CA GLN A 481 -6.91 19.20 -3.32
C GLN A 481 -7.79 18.72 -4.47
N HIS A 482 -7.62 19.27 -5.67
CA HIS A 482 -8.47 19.04 -6.84
C HIS A 482 -8.14 17.73 -7.60
N LEU A 483 -7.40 16.81 -6.96
CA LEU A 483 -7.00 15.51 -7.49
C LEU A 483 -7.66 14.32 -6.73
N PRO A 484 -9.01 14.21 -6.72
CA PRO A 484 -9.67 13.07 -6.10
C PRO A 484 -9.33 11.76 -6.85
N TRP A 485 -9.19 10.68 -6.09
CA TRP A 485 -8.88 9.31 -6.52
C TRP A 485 -7.49 9.06 -7.09
N ILE A 486 -6.60 10.06 -7.04
CA ILE A 486 -5.19 9.84 -7.36
C ILE A 486 -4.52 9.08 -6.20
N PHE A 487 -3.77 8.06 -6.58
CA PHE A 487 -2.90 7.26 -5.73
C PHE A 487 -1.63 6.98 -6.54
N GLN A 488 -1.70 6.04 -7.50
CA GLN A 488 -0.74 6.01 -8.59
C GLN A 488 -0.79 7.34 -9.37
N GLY A 489 0.37 7.88 -9.73
CA GLY A 489 0.54 9.18 -10.38
C GLY A 489 0.79 10.37 -9.43
N GLU A 490 0.53 10.27 -8.12
CA GLU A 490 0.82 11.37 -7.20
C GLU A 490 2.32 11.69 -7.12
N GLU A 491 3.14 10.66 -7.27
CA GLU A 491 4.60 10.71 -7.18
C GLU A 491 5.22 11.58 -8.26
N ILE A 492 4.89 11.32 -9.53
CA ILE A 492 5.34 12.16 -10.65
C ILE A 492 4.67 13.55 -10.61
N SER A 493 3.48 13.68 -10.02
CA SER A 493 2.84 14.98 -9.81
C SER A 493 3.59 15.87 -8.82
N ILE A 494 4.12 15.31 -7.72
CA ILE A 494 4.98 16.03 -6.78
C ILE A 494 6.40 16.17 -7.34
N GLY A 495 6.91 15.14 -8.01
CA GLY A 495 8.23 15.08 -8.64
C GLY A 495 8.46 16.19 -9.69
N LEU A 496 7.57 16.31 -10.68
CA LEU A 496 7.70 17.36 -11.70
C LEU A 496 7.47 18.76 -11.14
N ARG A 497 6.55 18.91 -10.19
CA ARG A 497 6.31 20.21 -9.54
C ARG A 497 7.51 20.64 -8.71
N GLY A 498 8.05 19.77 -7.85
CA GLY A 498 9.27 20.08 -7.11
C GLY A 498 10.46 20.36 -8.02
N PHE A 499 10.68 19.53 -9.05
CA PHE A 499 11.71 19.80 -10.06
C PHE A 499 11.58 21.19 -10.69
N SER A 500 10.37 21.58 -11.11
CA SER A 500 10.09 22.90 -11.73
C SER A 500 10.26 24.11 -10.80
N TYR A 501 10.25 23.89 -9.48
CA TYR A 501 10.61 24.88 -8.44
C TYR A 501 12.10 24.84 -8.06
N GLY A 502 12.87 23.88 -8.58
CA GLY A 502 14.31 23.74 -8.36
C GLY A 502 14.73 22.67 -7.35
N TYR A 503 13.83 21.80 -6.88
CA TYR A 503 14.12 20.71 -5.95
C TYR A 503 14.79 19.50 -6.63
N ASP A 504 15.60 18.77 -5.86
CA ASP A 504 16.37 17.60 -6.29
C ASP A 504 16.12 16.40 -5.36
N TYR A 505 15.96 15.21 -5.94
CA TYR A 505 15.64 13.99 -5.21
C TYR A 505 16.89 13.13 -4.95
N TYR A 506 16.95 12.55 -3.75
CA TYR A 506 18.06 11.70 -3.34
C TYR A 506 17.53 10.52 -2.53
N THR A 507 18.03 9.31 -2.80
CA THR A 507 17.85 8.15 -1.91
C THR A 507 18.87 8.22 -0.76
N PRO A 508 18.44 8.16 0.51
CA PRO A 508 19.32 8.26 1.68
C PRO A 508 20.29 7.07 1.74
N GLU A 509 21.49 7.24 2.29
CA GLU A 509 22.43 6.13 2.47
C GLU A 509 21.87 5.08 3.45
N LYS A 510 21.14 5.52 4.46
CA LYS A 510 20.53 4.70 5.51
C LYS A 510 19.05 5.06 5.68
N ALA A 511 18.17 4.06 5.59
CA ALA A 511 16.74 4.22 5.84
C ALA A 511 16.46 4.81 7.23
N ALA A 512 15.43 5.66 7.33
CA ALA A 512 14.91 6.25 8.57
C ALA A 512 13.73 5.46 9.17
N CYS A 513 13.03 4.69 8.33
CA CYS A 513 11.95 3.78 8.71
C CYS A 513 11.86 2.64 7.68
N TYR A 514 11.09 1.60 8.02
CA TYR A 514 10.74 0.49 7.13
C TYR A 514 9.23 0.24 7.15
N HIS A 515 8.68 -0.29 6.07
CA HIS A 515 7.23 -0.34 5.82
C HIS A 515 6.65 -1.75 6.02
N PHE A 516 5.43 -1.83 6.58
CA PHE A 516 4.70 -3.09 6.69
C PHE A 516 3.97 -3.40 5.38
N TYR A 517 4.65 -4.09 4.45
CA TYR A 517 4.06 -4.59 3.21
C TYR A 517 3.19 -5.85 3.44
N GLY A 518 2.53 -6.35 2.39
CA GLY A 518 1.84 -7.65 2.40
C GLY A 518 0.62 -7.78 3.32
N ARG A 519 0.17 -6.69 3.95
CA ARG A 519 -0.92 -6.69 4.94
C ARG A 519 -2.25 -7.18 4.33
N LYS A 520 -2.87 -8.16 4.97
CA LYS A 520 -4.16 -8.74 4.56
C LYS A 520 -5.33 -7.99 5.22
N GLU A 521 -6.49 -8.00 4.56
CA GLU A 521 -7.79 -7.56 5.10
C GLU A 521 -7.90 -6.08 5.56
N ILE A 522 -6.98 -5.22 5.12
CA ILE A 522 -7.01 -3.77 5.43
C ILE A 522 -8.14 -3.07 4.63
N PRO A 523 -8.96 -2.19 5.25
CA PRO A 523 -9.95 -1.38 4.53
C PRO A 523 -9.29 -0.39 3.57
N MET A 524 -9.89 -0.20 2.39
CA MET A 524 -9.36 0.68 1.35
C MET A 524 -10.37 1.76 0.97
N PHE A 525 -9.91 3.01 0.77
CA PHE A 525 -10.75 4.16 0.45
C PHE A 525 -11.59 4.01 -0.83
N TRP A 526 -11.25 3.04 -1.68
CA TRP A 526 -12.07 2.57 -2.79
C TRP A 526 -13.52 2.18 -2.38
N GLU A 527 -13.78 1.91 -1.10
CA GLU A 527 -15.15 1.71 -0.56
C GLU A 527 -16.10 2.90 -0.84
N ASN A 528 -15.56 4.12 -0.98
CA ASN A 528 -16.35 5.32 -1.27
C ASN A 528 -16.61 5.56 -2.78
N LEU A 529 -16.12 4.72 -3.68
CA LEU A 529 -16.06 5.02 -5.13
C LEU A 529 -17.43 5.25 -5.76
N ASP A 530 -18.47 4.56 -5.32
CA ASP A 530 -19.85 4.78 -5.80
C ASP A 530 -20.47 6.09 -5.28
N THR A 531 -19.97 6.67 -4.18
CA THR A 531 -20.44 7.98 -3.65
C THR A 531 -19.96 9.14 -4.52
N TYR A 532 -18.73 9.07 -5.06
CA TYR A 532 -18.13 10.14 -5.87
C TYR A 532 -17.82 9.68 -7.31
N LYS A 533 -18.64 8.78 -7.85
CA LYS A 533 -18.42 8.05 -9.10
C LYS A 533 -18.07 8.98 -10.27
N GLY A 534 -16.93 8.71 -10.91
CA GLY A 534 -16.44 9.46 -12.07
C GLY A 534 -15.54 10.66 -11.75
N SER A 535 -15.47 11.14 -10.51
CA SER A 535 -14.61 12.29 -10.16
C SER A 535 -13.11 12.04 -10.41
N GLY A 536 -12.64 10.79 -10.29
CA GLY A 536 -11.24 10.43 -10.57
C GLY A 536 -10.77 10.67 -12.00
N TYR A 537 -11.69 10.73 -12.97
CA TYR A 537 -11.38 11.12 -14.35
C TYR A 537 -10.99 12.60 -14.45
N LEU A 538 -11.67 13.49 -13.70
CA LEU A 538 -11.30 14.90 -13.63
C LEU A 538 -9.98 15.10 -12.88
N GLY A 539 -9.74 14.31 -11.82
CA GLY A 539 -8.46 14.26 -11.12
C GLY A 539 -7.30 13.89 -12.05
N MET A 540 -7.40 12.77 -12.76
CA MET A 540 -6.32 12.31 -13.65
C MET A 540 -6.12 13.23 -14.86
N ASN A 541 -7.20 13.82 -15.40
CA ASN A 541 -7.08 14.87 -16.41
C ASN A 541 -6.32 16.08 -15.85
N ARG A 542 -6.69 16.60 -14.67
CA ARG A 542 -6.01 17.75 -14.06
C ARG A 542 -4.53 17.46 -13.80
N LEU A 543 -4.21 16.30 -13.23
CA LEU A 543 -2.84 15.85 -12.95
C LEU A 543 -1.99 15.90 -14.22
N ASN A 544 -2.39 15.17 -15.25
CA ASN A 544 -1.65 15.10 -16.51
C ASN A 544 -1.63 16.43 -17.28
N SER A 545 -2.63 17.31 -17.09
CA SER A 545 -2.64 18.66 -17.67
C SER A 545 -1.59 19.56 -17.02
N ILE A 546 -1.60 19.63 -15.68
CA ILE A 546 -0.71 20.49 -14.90
C ILE A 546 0.76 20.12 -15.13
N ILE A 547 1.09 18.84 -15.17
CA ILE A 547 2.48 18.39 -15.33
C ILE A 547 2.89 18.14 -16.79
N HIS A 548 2.11 18.63 -17.74
CA HIS A 548 2.35 18.53 -19.19
C HIS A 548 2.60 17.09 -19.71
N MET A 549 1.88 16.10 -19.16
CA MET A 549 1.98 14.67 -19.54
C MET A 549 0.85 14.21 -20.49
N GLN A 550 -0.07 15.09 -20.86
CA GLN A 550 -1.04 14.81 -21.92
C GLN A 550 -0.40 15.01 -23.31
N PRO A 551 -0.44 14.00 -24.19
CA PRO A 551 -0.09 14.15 -25.60
C PRO A 551 -0.91 15.27 -26.26
N ASP A 552 -0.36 15.93 -27.29
CA ASP A 552 -0.99 17.03 -28.03
C ASP A 552 -2.44 16.73 -28.43
N SER A 553 -2.70 15.50 -28.86
CA SER A 553 -4.03 15.02 -29.30
C SER A 553 -5.13 15.03 -28.25
N GLU A 554 -4.81 15.22 -26.97
CA GLU A 554 -5.75 15.10 -25.85
C GLU A 554 -5.79 16.34 -24.92
N LYS A 555 -5.13 17.45 -25.30
CA LYS A 555 -5.01 18.68 -24.48
C LYS A 555 -6.32 19.45 -24.25
N ASP A 556 -7.32 19.29 -25.12
CA ASP A 556 -8.65 19.96 -25.00
C ASP A 556 -9.61 19.29 -23.98
N LYS A 557 -9.11 18.41 -23.12
CA LYS A 557 -9.92 17.73 -22.08
C LYS A 557 -10.49 18.71 -21.06
N GLN A 558 -11.71 18.42 -20.60
CA GLN A 558 -12.27 19.09 -19.41
C GLN A 558 -11.55 18.63 -18.14
N TRP A 559 -11.08 19.60 -17.35
CA TRP A 559 -10.57 19.46 -15.99
C TRP A 559 -10.88 20.73 -15.17
N ILE A 560 -10.75 20.66 -13.85
CA ILE A 560 -11.03 21.77 -12.93
C ILE A 560 -9.84 22.73 -12.90
N ARG A 561 -10.00 24.01 -13.28
CA ARG A 561 -8.93 25.03 -13.24
C ARG A 561 -8.87 25.88 -11.96
N THR A 562 -9.65 25.54 -10.92
CA THR A 562 -9.56 26.17 -9.59
C THR A 562 -8.12 26.10 -9.08
N ASP A 563 -7.61 27.18 -8.46
CA ASP A 563 -6.29 27.20 -7.81
C ASP A 563 -5.11 26.72 -8.71
N GLU A 564 -5.16 26.91 -10.03
CA GLU A 564 -4.13 26.45 -10.98
C GLU A 564 -2.72 26.98 -10.63
N THR A 565 -2.54 28.29 -10.42
CA THR A 565 -1.26 28.88 -9.98
C THR A 565 -0.78 28.39 -8.60
N LYS A 566 -1.69 27.91 -7.73
CA LYS A 566 -1.41 27.47 -6.36
C LYS A 566 -0.90 26.02 -6.30
N TYR A 567 -1.21 25.23 -7.32
CA TYR A 567 -0.87 23.80 -7.44
C TYR A 567 -0.17 23.46 -8.77
N GLY A 568 0.29 24.47 -9.50
CA GLY A 568 0.91 24.34 -10.81
C GLY A 568 2.39 23.94 -10.75
N LEU A 569 3.02 24.04 -11.93
CA LEU A 569 4.47 24.01 -12.10
C LEU A 569 5.09 25.38 -11.81
N GLY A 570 6.34 25.38 -11.35
CA GLY A 570 7.21 26.55 -11.33
C GLY A 570 7.85 26.79 -12.70
N GLN A 571 8.70 27.83 -12.77
CA GLN A 571 9.42 28.25 -13.98
C GLN A 571 10.94 28.21 -13.80
N VAL A 572 11.43 27.66 -12.68
CA VAL A 572 12.87 27.54 -12.37
C VAL A 572 13.55 26.49 -13.25
N ARG A 573 12.82 25.43 -13.59
CA ARG A 573 13.24 24.39 -14.55
C ARG A 573 12.06 23.98 -15.43
N ASP A 574 12.27 23.90 -16.74
CA ASP A 574 11.27 23.40 -17.69
C ASP A 574 11.06 21.90 -17.51
N THR A 575 9.80 21.45 -17.40
CA THR A 575 9.45 20.01 -17.33
C THR A 575 9.95 19.22 -18.54
N LYS A 576 10.07 19.84 -19.73
CA LYS A 576 10.70 19.22 -20.90
C LYS A 576 12.12 18.74 -20.60
N ARG A 577 12.87 19.49 -19.77
CA ARG A 577 14.24 19.13 -19.38
C ARG A 577 14.27 17.89 -18.49
N PHE A 578 13.30 17.70 -17.60
CA PHE A 578 13.15 16.48 -16.82
C PHE A 578 12.92 15.27 -17.74
N PHE A 579 12.00 15.42 -18.70
CA PHE A 579 11.66 14.35 -19.65
C PHE A 579 12.85 13.93 -20.52
N GLU A 580 13.62 14.88 -21.05
CA GLU A 580 14.86 14.61 -21.80
C GLU A 580 15.96 13.98 -20.93
N THR A 581 16.18 14.52 -19.73
CA THR A 581 17.25 14.04 -18.83
C THR A 581 16.99 12.62 -18.31
N PHE A 582 15.74 12.16 -18.27
CA PHE A 582 15.36 10.84 -17.76
C PHE A 582 14.69 9.92 -18.81
N GLY A 583 14.74 10.27 -20.10
CA GLY A 583 14.30 9.40 -21.19
C GLY A 583 12.79 9.11 -21.18
N ILE A 584 11.95 10.10 -20.86
CA ILE A 584 10.49 9.96 -20.79
C ILE A 584 9.87 10.61 -22.03
N HIS A 585 9.26 9.81 -22.90
CA HIS A 585 8.66 10.27 -24.15
C HIS A 585 7.16 10.52 -23.97
N VAL A 586 6.79 11.78 -23.74
CA VAL A 586 5.39 12.16 -23.42
C VAL A 586 4.40 11.85 -24.55
N GLU A 587 4.73 12.16 -25.81
CA GLU A 587 3.77 12.03 -26.93
C GLU A 587 3.49 10.57 -27.31
N SER A 588 4.50 9.69 -27.29
CA SER A 588 4.32 8.24 -27.44
C SER A 588 3.85 7.55 -26.16
N GLN A 589 4.01 8.21 -25.01
CA GLN A 589 3.84 7.65 -23.68
C GLN A 589 4.64 6.35 -23.50
N THR A 590 5.96 6.45 -23.72
CA THR A 590 6.97 5.39 -23.58
C THR A 590 8.21 5.92 -22.83
N VAL A 591 9.11 5.04 -22.40
CA VAL A 591 10.31 5.41 -21.63
C VAL A 591 11.56 4.65 -22.09
N GLU A 592 12.73 5.20 -21.78
CA GLU A 592 14.03 4.53 -21.93
C GLU A 592 14.31 3.59 -20.74
N HIS A 593 14.39 2.28 -21.00
CA HIS A 593 14.49 1.28 -19.93
C HIS A 593 15.90 1.11 -19.33
N HIS A 594 16.93 1.82 -19.83
CA HIS A 594 18.31 1.74 -19.33
C HIS A 594 18.64 2.75 -18.22
N LEU A 595 17.71 3.59 -17.76
CA LEU A 595 17.98 4.66 -16.78
C LEU A 595 18.68 4.17 -15.49
N CYS A 596 18.31 3.00 -14.95
CA CYS A 596 18.99 2.40 -13.81
C CYS A 596 20.49 2.10 -14.01
N THR A 597 20.98 1.98 -15.25
CA THR A 597 22.43 1.81 -15.52
C THR A 597 23.21 3.12 -15.29
N PHE A 598 22.54 4.27 -15.36
CA PHE A 598 23.12 5.59 -15.18
C PHE A 598 22.95 6.12 -13.74
N VAL A 599 21.82 5.82 -13.09
CA VAL A 599 21.54 6.26 -11.71
C VAL A 599 22.57 5.67 -10.74
N GLY A 600 22.87 6.39 -9.65
CA GLY A 600 23.96 6.05 -8.74
C GLY A 600 25.28 6.70 -9.17
N LYS A 601 26.36 5.93 -9.28
CA LYS A 601 27.73 6.49 -9.48
C LYS A 601 27.90 7.35 -10.75
N PRO A 602 27.39 6.96 -11.94
CA PRO A 602 27.50 7.81 -13.14
C PRO A 602 26.74 9.13 -12.97
N MET A 603 25.47 9.07 -12.57
CA MET A 603 24.63 10.23 -12.29
C MET A 603 25.26 11.16 -11.25
N GLN A 604 25.66 10.65 -10.07
CA GLN A 604 26.29 11.42 -9.01
C GLN A 604 27.53 12.18 -9.54
N LYS A 605 28.38 11.51 -10.33
CA LYS A 605 29.58 12.09 -10.92
C LYS A 605 29.25 13.17 -11.97
N LYS A 606 28.20 12.98 -12.78
CA LYS A 606 27.81 13.92 -13.85
C LYS A 606 27.00 15.11 -13.31
N PHE A 607 26.26 14.96 -12.21
CA PHE A 607 25.30 15.96 -11.70
C PHE A 607 25.85 16.82 -10.55
N ILE A 608 26.55 16.25 -9.56
CA ILE A 608 27.09 17.01 -8.41
C ILE A 608 28.00 18.20 -8.82
N PRO A 609 28.83 18.15 -9.89
CA PRO A 609 29.60 19.32 -10.34
C PRO A 609 28.76 20.54 -10.76
N TYR A 610 27.45 20.36 -10.96
CA TYR A 610 26.51 21.42 -11.33
C TYR A 610 25.53 21.79 -10.19
N LEU A 611 25.73 21.27 -8.98
CA LEU A 611 25.15 21.84 -7.76
C LEU A 611 25.62 23.31 -7.63
N ARG A 612 24.70 24.24 -7.45
CA ARG A 612 25.04 25.67 -7.40
C ARG A 612 25.95 25.98 -6.19
N PRO A 613 26.91 26.92 -6.30
CA PRO A 613 27.83 27.26 -5.20
C PRO A 613 27.16 27.84 -3.94
N ASP A 614 25.90 28.27 -4.06
CA ASP A 614 25.04 28.76 -2.98
C ASP A 614 24.19 27.65 -2.31
N GLY A 615 24.31 26.40 -2.79
CA GLY A 615 23.52 25.26 -2.32
C GLY A 615 22.09 25.18 -2.87
N MET A 616 21.66 26.10 -3.72
CA MET A 616 20.26 26.18 -4.19
C MET A 616 20.00 25.25 -5.38
N GLY A 617 20.17 23.94 -5.18
CA GLY A 617 19.87 22.91 -6.16
C GLY A 617 20.85 22.82 -7.34
N ILE A 618 20.64 21.80 -8.17
CA ILE A 618 21.43 21.50 -9.36
C ILE A 618 20.99 22.40 -10.54
N ASP A 619 21.95 22.78 -11.39
CA ASP A 619 21.75 23.65 -12.54
C ASP A 619 21.61 22.86 -13.84
N TYR A 620 20.42 22.29 -14.07
CA TYR A 620 20.09 21.44 -15.23
C TYR A 620 20.28 22.12 -16.60
N ASN A 621 20.40 23.45 -16.63
CA ASN A 621 20.73 24.25 -17.82
C ASN A 621 22.22 24.19 -18.20
N LYS A 622 23.08 23.68 -17.30
CA LYS A 622 24.53 23.48 -17.52
C LYS A 622 24.92 22.02 -17.67
N LEU A 623 24.03 21.07 -17.36
CA LEU A 623 24.23 19.66 -17.67
C LEU A 623 24.31 19.48 -19.20
N ASP A 624 25.36 18.84 -19.70
CA ASP A 624 25.40 18.34 -21.08
C ASP A 624 25.11 16.83 -21.04
N PHE A 625 23.83 16.49 -21.17
CA PHE A 625 23.30 15.13 -21.03
C PHE A 625 21.85 15.03 -21.54
N ASN A 626 21.58 13.89 -22.16
CA ASN A 626 20.28 13.32 -22.51
C ASN A 626 20.41 11.81 -22.30
N ALA A 627 19.45 11.16 -21.63
CA ALA A 627 19.52 9.73 -21.36
C ALA A 627 19.46 8.86 -22.63
N ALA A 628 18.94 9.40 -23.74
CA ALA A 628 18.92 8.70 -25.03
C ALA A 628 20.27 8.74 -25.79
N ASP A 629 21.10 9.77 -25.56
CA ASP A 629 22.32 10.02 -26.36
C ASP A 629 23.61 9.45 -25.75
N ASP A 630 23.66 9.23 -24.43
CA ASP A 630 24.87 8.83 -23.67
C ASP A 630 25.30 7.35 -23.88
N ASN A 631 24.95 6.75 -25.03
CA ASN A 631 25.42 5.44 -25.49
C ASN A 631 26.88 5.46 -25.99
N ASP A 632 27.38 6.63 -26.40
CA ASP A 632 28.74 6.82 -26.93
C ASP A 632 29.53 7.86 -26.10
N ASP A 633 30.53 7.41 -25.31
CA ASP A 633 31.78 8.19 -25.22
C ASP A 633 33.04 7.30 -24.97
N ILE A 634 34.12 7.70 -25.64
CA ILE A 634 35.26 6.87 -26.02
C ILE A 634 36.38 7.02 -24.98
N SER A 635 36.19 6.40 -23.81
CA SER A 635 37.22 6.35 -22.75
C SER A 635 37.42 4.95 -22.15
N PHE A 636 36.54 3.99 -22.40
CA PHE A 636 36.54 2.72 -21.67
C PHE A 636 37.42 1.63 -22.33
N SER A 637 37.85 1.82 -23.58
CA SER A 637 38.18 0.76 -24.56
C SER A 637 39.16 -0.35 -24.12
N GLU A 638 40.19 -0.07 -23.32
CA GLU A 638 41.13 -1.11 -22.87
C GLU A 638 40.48 -2.05 -21.82
N SER A 639 39.76 -1.48 -20.84
CA SER A 639 38.93 -2.28 -19.93
C SER A 639 37.71 -2.86 -20.65
N LEU A 640 37.17 -2.11 -21.63
CA LEU A 640 36.01 -2.53 -22.41
C LEU A 640 36.38 -3.72 -23.29
N THR A 641 37.59 -3.85 -23.84
CA THR A 641 37.96 -5.03 -24.65
C THR A 641 37.91 -6.31 -23.82
N GLN A 642 38.41 -6.26 -22.59
CA GLN A 642 38.34 -7.40 -21.66
C GLN A 642 36.89 -7.68 -21.21
N ARG A 643 36.13 -6.63 -20.89
CA ARG A 643 34.71 -6.76 -20.50
C ARG A 643 33.78 -7.00 -21.69
N ILE A 644 34.20 -6.78 -22.94
CA ILE A 644 33.50 -7.13 -24.18
C ILE A 644 33.69 -8.61 -24.48
N ALA A 645 34.81 -9.23 -24.12
CA ALA A 645 34.88 -10.69 -24.12
C ALA A 645 33.83 -11.27 -23.15
N GLU A 646 33.78 -10.76 -21.91
CA GLU A 646 32.81 -11.18 -20.88
C GLU A 646 31.35 -10.80 -21.23
N VAL A 647 31.12 -9.66 -21.90
CA VAL A 647 29.78 -9.16 -22.26
C VAL A 647 29.30 -9.72 -23.58
N GLN A 648 30.14 -9.94 -24.60
CA GLN A 648 29.71 -10.68 -25.80
C GLN A 648 29.39 -12.14 -25.47
N GLU A 649 30.09 -12.74 -24.51
CA GLU A 649 29.71 -14.04 -23.96
C GLU A 649 28.31 -13.97 -23.32
N ARG A 650 28.09 -13.04 -22.37
CA ARG A 650 26.77 -12.85 -21.71
C ARG A 650 25.64 -12.36 -22.62
N GLU A 651 25.93 -11.55 -23.62
CA GLU A 651 24.99 -11.01 -24.59
C GLU A 651 24.64 -12.10 -25.61
N SER A 652 25.59 -12.94 -26.02
CA SER A 652 25.26 -14.16 -26.78
C SER A 652 24.38 -15.10 -25.95
N VAL A 653 24.57 -15.22 -24.63
CA VAL A 653 23.68 -15.97 -23.73
C VAL A 653 22.31 -15.30 -23.58
N PHE A 654 22.23 -13.97 -23.45
CA PHE A 654 20.95 -13.25 -23.34
C PHE A 654 20.16 -13.28 -24.65
N VAL A 655 20.80 -12.98 -25.78
CA VAL A 655 20.19 -13.00 -27.11
C VAL A 655 19.82 -14.43 -27.50
N SER A 656 20.66 -15.43 -27.26
CA SER A 656 20.25 -16.84 -27.47
C SER A 656 19.17 -17.28 -26.47
N GLY A 657 19.15 -16.76 -25.24
CA GLY A 657 18.08 -17.00 -24.26
C GLY A 657 16.75 -16.35 -24.63
N LEU A 658 16.76 -15.19 -25.31
CA LEU A 658 15.58 -14.54 -25.87
C LEU A 658 15.11 -15.27 -27.13
N GLN A 659 16.04 -15.58 -28.05
CA GLN A 659 15.78 -16.36 -29.26
C GLN A 659 15.26 -17.76 -28.92
N ASN A 660 15.79 -18.44 -27.90
CA ASN A 660 15.29 -19.74 -27.44
C ASN A 660 13.88 -19.62 -26.82
N ARG A 661 13.55 -18.52 -26.14
CA ARG A 661 12.17 -18.28 -25.65
C ARG A 661 11.20 -18.03 -26.80
N VAL A 662 11.54 -17.16 -27.75
CA VAL A 662 10.74 -16.93 -28.97
C VAL A 662 10.59 -18.22 -29.78
N LYS A 663 11.68 -18.96 -29.98
CA LYS A 663 11.70 -20.24 -30.68
C LYS A 663 10.79 -21.27 -30.00
N LYS A 664 10.84 -21.42 -28.67
CA LYS A 664 9.94 -22.31 -27.92
C LYS A 664 8.47 -21.93 -28.04
N ILE A 665 8.16 -20.62 -28.11
CA ILE A 665 6.80 -20.14 -28.34
C ILE A 665 6.33 -20.52 -29.76
N VAL A 666 7.19 -20.38 -30.77
CA VAL A 666 6.91 -20.83 -32.14
C VAL A 666 6.77 -22.36 -32.22
N GLU A 667 7.69 -23.12 -31.62
CA GLU A 667 7.62 -24.59 -31.54
C GLU A 667 6.33 -25.06 -30.83
N ALA A 668 5.82 -24.31 -29.85
CA ALA A 668 4.56 -24.60 -29.18
C ALA A 668 3.31 -24.29 -30.04
N ASP A 669 3.35 -23.25 -30.87
CA ASP A 669 2.26 -22.86 -31.78
C ASP A 669 2.22 -23.79 -33.02
N GLU A 670 3.38 -24.18 -33.53
CA GLU A 670 3.55 -25.27 -34.50
C GLU A 670 3.02 -26.61 -33.94
N LEU A 671 3.33 -26.92 -32.67
CA LEU A 671 2.85 -28.14 -32.01
C LEU A 671 1.33 -28.15 -31.79
N ASP A 672 0.71 -27.04 -31.37
CA ASP A 672 -0.76 -26.93 -31.25
C ASP A 672 -1.46 -27.02 -32.62
N THR A 673 -0.79 -26.54 -33.68
CA THR A 673 -1.21 -26.71 -35.07
C THR A 673 -1.15 -28.18 -35.51
N VAL A 674 -0.04 -28.87 -35.25
CA VAL A 674 0.12 -30.31 -35.52
C VAL A 674 -0.89 -31.14 -34.71
N MET A 675 -1.09 -30.81 -33.43
CA MET A 675 -2.11 -31.40 -32.55
C MET A 675 -3.55 -31.15 -32.99
N SER A 676 -3.76 -30.38 -34.06
CA SER A 676 -5.07 -30.12 -34.68
C SER A 676 -5.17 -30.67 -36.11
N SER A 677 -4.13 -31.36 -36.62
CA SER A 677 -4.10 -32.03 -37.92
C SER A 677 -4.35 -33.54 -37.79
N LYS A 678 -5.34 -34.07 -38.54
CA LYS A 678 -5.67 -35.52 -38.55
C LYS A 678 -4.87 -36.25 -39.65
N ASP A 679 -4.38 -37.44 -39.33
CA ASP A 679 -3.62 -38.32 -40.22
C ASP A 679 -4.52 -39.06 -41.22
N ALA A 680 -3.91 -39.88 -42.09
CA ALA A 680 -4.61 -40.69 -43.09
C ALA A 680 -5.58 -41.74 -42.50
N ASN A 681 -5.58 -41.95 -41.18
CA ASN A 681 -6.49 -42.81 -40.43
C ASN A 681 -7.43 -42.02 -39.51
N ASN A 682 -7.60 -40.71 -39.72
CA ASN A 682 -8.37 -39.78 -38.87
C ASN A 682 -7.85 -39.66 -37.42
N ASN A 683 -6.62 -40.10 -37.12
CA ASN A 683 -5.99 -40.00 -35.81
C ASN A 683 -5.11 -38.74 -35.72
N ILE A 684 -4.95 -38.18 -34.53
CA ILE A 684 -3.94 -37.15 -34.25
C ILE A 684 -2.89 -37.80 -33.35
N ILE A 685 -1.65 -37.92 -33.80
CA ILE A 685 -0.57 -38.56 -33.04
C ILE A 685 0.63 -37.62 -32.95
N VAL A 686 1.09 -37.37 -31.73
CA VAL A 686 2.25 -36.50 -31.42
C VAL A 686 3.18 -37.21 -30.42
N ASP A 687 4.46 -36.87 -30.42
CA ASP A 687 5.40 -37.32 -29.40
C ASP A 687 5.51 -36.26 -28.29
N LEU A 688 5.13 -36.63 -27.06
CA LEU A 688 5.13 -35.73 -25.90
C LEU A 688 5.81 -36.39 -24.69
N PRO A 689 6.49 -35.62 -23.82
CA PRO A 689 6.90 -36.11 -22.50
C PRO A 689 5.70 -36.50 -21.66
N VAL A 690 5.82 -37.58 -20.87
CA VAL A 690 4.77 -38.08 -19.97
C VAL A 690 5.20 -37.88 -18.51
N VAL A 691 4.30 -37.30 -17.71
CA VAL A 691 4.49 -37.04 -16.27
C VAL A 691 3.41 -37.75 -15.47
N CYS A 692 3.80 -38.41 -14.38
CA CYS A 692 2.84 -38.98 -13.42
C CYS A 692 2.62 -38.03 -12.22
N LEU A 693 1.38 -37.59 -12.05
CA LEU A 693 0.90 -36.62 -11.07
C LEU A 693 -0.43 -37.11 -10.45
N ASP A 694 -1.19 -36.22 -9.81
CA ASP A 694 -2.65 -36.38 -9.73
C ASP A 694 -3.27 -36.14 -11.12
N ALA A 695 -4.42 -36.75 -11.40
CA ALA A 695 -5.09 -36.58 -12.70
C ALA A 695 -5.66 -35.17 -12.87
N LEU A 696 -5.39 -34.56 -14.03
CA LEU A 696 -6.00 -33.31 -14.49
C LEU A 696 -7.11 -33.63 -15.52
N ILE A 697 -8.09 -32.74 -15.69
CA ILE A 697 -9.12 -32.79 -16.74
C ILE A 697 -8.95 -31.55 -17.65
N PRO A 698 -9.36 -31.57 -18.93
CA PRO A 698 -9.38 -30.36 -19.76
C PRO A 698 -10.11 -29.19 -19.08
N ASN A 699 -9.62 -27.98 -19.33
CA ASN A 699 -9.98 -26.71 -18.67
C ASN A 699 -9.69 -26.62 -17.16
N GLN A 700 -9.26 -27.70 -16.49
CA GLN A 700 -8.86 -27.63 -15.09
C GLN A 700 -7.45 -27.04 -14.98
N ARG A 701 -7.29 -26.03 -14.12
CA ARG A 701 -6.00 -25.38 -13.83
C ARG A 701 -5.30 -26.02 -12.63
N LEU A 702 -3.97 -26.01 -12.67
CA LEU A 702 -3.06 -26.44 -11.61
C LEU A 702 -2.03 -25.34 -11.39
N GLN A 703 -2.18 -24.61 -10.28
CA GLN A 703 -1.25 -23.58 -9.82
C GLN A 703 -0.50 -24.06 -8.58
N GLY A 704 0.74 -23.64 -8.42
CA GLY A 704 1.54 -23.92 -7.24
C GLY A 704 3.02 -23.59 -7.43
N SER A 705 3.83 -24.00 -6.46
CA SER A 705 5.29 -23.89 -6.50
C SER A 705 5.97 -25.22 -6.21
N THR A 706 7.14 -25.44 -6.80
CA THR A 706 7.98 -26.62 -6.58
C THR A 706 9.40 -26.21 -6.21
N THR A 707 10.03 -26.96 -5.31
CA THR A 707 11.47 -26.90 -5.03
C THR A 707 12.15 -28.23 -5.35
N ASP A 708 11.48 -29.11 -6.11
CA ASP A 708 11.99 -30.40 -6.55
C ASP A 708 12.92 -30.23 -7.77
N PRO A 709 14.23 -30.53 -7.69
CA PRO A 709 15.16 -30.23 -8.77
C PRO A 709 14.83 -30.93 -10.10
N THR A 710 14.20 -32.10 -10.06
CA THR A 710 13.81 -32.84 -11.27
C THR A 710 12.64 -32.16 -11.98
N PHE A 711 11.62 -31.71 -11.24
CA PHE A 711 10.48 -30.99 -11.80
C PHE A 711 10.80 -29.52 -12.15
N CYS A 712 11.62 -28.84 -11.34
CA CYS A 712 12.17 -27.51 -11.68
C CYS A 712 12.90 -27.56 -13.03
N ASN A 713 13.79 -28.54 -13.23
CA ASN A 713 14.50 -28.68 -14.51
C ASN A 713 13.56 -29.08 -15.65
N PHE A 714 12.54 -29.92 -15.42
CA PHE A 714 11.53 -30.27 -16.43
C PHE A 714 10.73 -29.05 -16.92
N LEU A 715 10.21 -28.23 -15.98
CA LEU A 715 9.50 -26.99 -16.30
C LEU A 715 10.41 -25.99 -17.02
N ARG A 716 11.70 -25.92 -16.67
CA ARG A 716 12.73 -25.14 -17.40
C ARG A 716 12.99 -25.70 -18.81
N THR A 717 13.05 -27.03 -18.96
CA THR A 717 13.27 -27.71 -20.24
C THR A 717 12.12 -27.49 -21.21
N LEU A 718 10.87 -27.53 -20.76
CA LEU A 718 9.71 -27.16 -21.59
C LEU A 718 9.64 -25.64 -21.78
N GLY A 719 9.55 -24.88 -20.70
CA GLY A 719 9.36 -23.43 -20.71
C GLY A 719 7.91 -23.00 -20.93
N LEU A 720 7.69 -21.68 -20.97
CA LEU A 720 6.38 -21.07 -21.18
C LEU A 720 5.77 -21.52 -22.52
N GLY A 721 4.49 -21.89 -22.50
CA GLY A 721 3.78 -22.44 -23.66
C GLY A 721 4.05 -23.93 -23.94
N GLY A 722 5.02 -24.56 -23.27
CA GLY A 722 5.35 -25.96 -23.48
C GLY A 722 4.20 -26.92 -23.11
N SER A 723 3.98 -27.94 -23.95
CA SER A 723 2.95 -28.97 -23.79
C SER A 723 3.56 -30.33 -23.40
N PHE A 724 2.88 -31.07 -22.53
CA PHE A 724 3.26 -32.41 -22.07
C PHE A 724 2.04 -33.21 -21.61
N VAL A 725 2.14 -34.53 -21.43
CA VAL A 725 1.03 -35.34 -20.91
C VAL A 725 1.09 -35.48 -19.40
N MET A 726 0.03 -35.03 -18.72
CA MET A 726 -0.26 -35.40 -17.33
C MET A 726 -1.11 -36.68 -17.30
N THR A 727 -0.59 -37.72 -16.65
CA THR A 727 -1.32 -38.95 -16.33
C THR A 727 -1.22 -39.27 -14.83
N SER A 728 -1.91 -40.30 -14.37
CA SER A 728 -2.01 -40.69 -12.95
C SER A 728 -1.84 -42.20 -12.77
N ILE A 729 -1.75 -42.65 -11.51
CA ILE A 729 -1.69 -44.08 -11.17
C ILE A 729 -3.11 -44.66 -11.03
N ASN A 730 -3.31 -45.87 -11.52
CA ASN A 730 -4.45 -46.71 -11.16
C ASN A 730 -4.10 -47.50 -9.89
N ASN A 731 -4.44 -46.94 -8.72
CA ASN A 731 -4.04 -47.48 -7.41
C ASN A 731 -4.45 -48.95 -7.17
N ARG A 732 -5.51 -49.45 -7.83
CA ARG A 732 -5.94 -50.85 -7.76
C ARG A 732 -5.08 -51.79 -8.61
N GLN A 733 -4.64 -51.32 -9.78
CA GLN A 733 -3.83 -52.09 -10.73
C GLN A 733 -2.32 -51.82 -10.57
N ARG A 734 -1.93 -50.88 -9.68
CA ARG A 734 -0.54 -50.48 -9.39
C ARG A 734 0.29 -50.16 -10.66
N ARG A 735 -0.35 -49.49 -11.63
CA ARG A 735 0.25 -49.09 -12.92
C ARG A 735 -0.15 -47.67 -13.30
N MET A 736 0.66 -47.03 -14.13
CA MET A 736 0.30 -45.77 -14.79
C MET A 736 -0.91 -45.96 -15.72
N ARG A 737 -1.81 -44.98 -15.75
CA ARG A 737 -2.97 -44.96 -16.66
C ARG A 737 -2.53 -44.62 -18.08
N ARG A 738 -3.18 -45.24 -19.07
CA ARG A 738 -2.92 -44.94 -20.49
C ARG A 738 -3.57 -43.64 -20.94
N VAL A 739 -4.75 -43.33 -20.42
CA VAL A 739 -5.44 -42.08 -20.76
C VAL A 739 -5.10 -41.00 -19.75
N GLY A 740 -4.65 -39.87 -20.27
CA GLY A 740 -4.30 -38.66 -19.53
C GLY A 740 -4.80 -37.41 -20.27
N VAL A 741 -4.18 -36.28 -19.97
CA VAL A 741 -4.51 -34.97 -20.55
C VAL A 741 -3.22 -34.29 -20.98
N VAL A 742 -3.19 -33.75 -22.21
CA VAL A 742 -2.15 -32.80 -22.59
C VAL A 742 -2.36 -31.54 -21.78
N ALA A 743 -1.31 -31.11 -21.08
CA ALA A 743 -1.29 -29.95 -20.23
C ALA A 743 -0.27 -28.95 -20.77
N LYS A 744 -0.65 -27.67 -20.80
CA LYS A 744 0.15 -26.55 -21.31
C LYS A 744 0.58 -25.64 -20.16
N ILE A 745 1.81 -25.15 -20.22
CA ILE A 745 2.37 -24.22 -19.23
C ILE A 745 1.92 -22.78 -19.58
N GLU A 746 0.97 -22.23 -18.82
CA GLU A 746 0.49 -20.84 -18.96
C GLU A 746 1.36 -19.83 -18.20
N LEU A 747 2.02 -20.26 -17.13
CA LEU A 747 2.98 -19.45 -16.37
C LEU A 747 4.08 -20.36 -15.85
N VAL A 748 5.33 -19.90 -15.94
CA VAL A 748 6.49 -20.52 -15.28
C VAL A 748 7.46 -19.42 -14.93
N ASP A 749 7.55 -19.11 -13.64
CA ASP A 749 8.45 -18.12 -13.07
C ASP A 749 9.63 -18.84 -12.43
N VAL A 750 10.84 -18.42 -12.80
CA VAL A 750 12.09 -19.12 -12.55
C VAL A 750 13.15 -18.10 -12.20
N ASP A 751 13.81 -18.27 -11.05
CA ASP A 751 14.94 -17.44 -10.59
C ASP A 751 15.91 -17.15 -11.76
N ALA A 752 15.99 -15.88 -12.17
CA ALA A 752 16.51 -15.45 -13.48
C ALA A 752 18.05 -15.51 -13.63
N ASN A 753 18.70 -16.48 -12.98
CA ASN A 753 20.14 -16.53 -12.71
C ASN A 753 20.77 -17.93 -12.94
N SER A 754 20.21 -18.75 -13.84
CA SER A 754 20.76 -20.08 -14.18
C SER A 754 21.02 -20.27 -15.68
N ASP A 755 22.30 -20.31 -16.07
CA ASP A 755 22.72 -20.62 -17.44
C ASP A 755 22.22 -22.00 -17.90
N SER A 756 21.94 -22.14 -19.19
CA SER A 756 21.57 -23.43 -19.80
C SER A 756 22.68 -24.49 -19.72
N ASN A 757 23.94 -24.06 -19.61
CA ASN A 757 25.10 -24.93 -19.40
C ASN A 757 25.49 -25.08 -17.91
N SER A 758 24.86 -24.34 -16.99
CA SER A 758 25.07 -24.57 -15.56
C SER A 758 24.31 -25.82 -15.11
N SER A 759 24.95 -26.65 -14.30
CA SER A 759 24.32 -27.77 -13.61
C SER A 759 23.46 -27.33 -12.42
N PHE A 760 23.23 -26.03 -12.25
CA PHE A 760 22.52 -25.46 -11.11
C PHE A 760 21.02 -25.40 -11.41
N CYS A 761 20.24 -26.15 -10.64
CA CYS A 761 18.79 -26.15 -10.76
C CYS A 761 18.21 -25.00 -9.90
N PRO A 762 17.24 -24.20 -10.40
CA PRO A 762 16.62 -23.14 -9.61
C PRO A 762 15.98 -23.68 -8.32
N THR A 763 16.18 -22.92 -7.24
CA THR A 763 15.80 -23.26 -5.88
C THR A 763 14.29 -23.34 -5.66
N SER A 764 13.53 -22.58 -6.45
CA SER A 764 12.07 -22.65 -6.53
C SER A 764 11.61 -22.35 -7.96
N VAL A 765 10.44 -22.88 -8.33
CA VAL A 765 9.72 -22.51 -9.56
C VAL A 765 8.24 -22.38 -9.23
N THR A 766 7.64 -21.25 -9.58
CA THR A 766 6.19 -20.99 -9.47
C THR A 766 5.55 -21.17 -10.85
N PHE A 767 4.38 -21.82 -10.95
CA PHE A 767 3.80 -22.15 -12.24
C PHE A 767 2.26 -22.18 -12.27
N CYS A 768 1.72 -22.07 -13.49
CA CYS A 768 0.33 -22.39 -13.85
C CYS A 768 0.35 -23.38 -15.02
N ILE A 769 -0.24 -24.56 -14.82
CA ILE A 769 -0.40 -25.64 -15.80
C ILE A 769 -1.89 -25.84 -16.05
N VAL A 770 -2.31 -25.97 -17.31
CA VAL A 770 -3.74 -26.11 -17.67
C VAL A 770 -3.95 -27.28 -18.61
N GLY A 771 -4.94 -28.13 -18.31
CA GLY A 771 -5.31 -29.24 -19.19
C GLY A 771 -6.03 -28.75 -20.44
N THR A 772 -5.59 -29.17 -21.62
CA THR A 772 -6.13 -28.69 -22.92
C THR A 772 -6.96 -29.76 -23.65
N ARG A 773 -6.40 -30.97 -23.87
CA ARG A 773 -7.06 -32.06 -24.60
C ARG A 773 -6.82 -33.42 -23.95
N ARG A 774 -7.81 -34.32 -24.00
CA ARG A 774 -7.65 -35.71 -23.53
C ARG A 774 -6.78 -36.52 -24.51
N CYS A 775 -6.00 -37.47 -24.02
CA CYS A 775 -5.04 -38.20 -24.85
C CYS A 775 -4.70 -39.62 -24.32
N GLU A 776 -4.23 -40.51 -25.21
CA GLU A 776 -3.84 -41.89 -24.91
C GLU A 776 -2.35 -42.14 -25.22
N ILE A 777 -1.63 -42.69 -24.25
CA ILE A 777 -0.21 -43.06 -24.35
C ILE A 777 -0.05 -44.43 -25.04
N LEU A 778 0.57 -44.44 -26.22
CA LEU A 778 0.73 -45.60 -27.08
C LEU A 778 2.05 -46.35 -26.79
N GLY A 779 1.97 -47.65 -26.49
CA GLY A 779 3.17 -48.47 -26.25
C GLY A 779 2.89 -49.85 -25.65
N PRO A 780 3.89 -50.75 -25.57
CA PRO A 780 3.73 -52.10 -25.02
C PRO A 780 3.32 -52.08 -23.54
N GLU A 781 2.37 -52.93 -23.15
CA GLU A 781 1.78 -52.90 -21.80
C GLU A 781 2.78 -53.28 -20.68
N GLU A 782 3.87 -53.96 -21.01
CA GLU A 782 4.90 -54.32 -20.04
C GLU A 782 5.81 -53.15 -19.63
N ARG A 783 5.96 -52.13 -20.48
CA ARG A 783 6.75 -50.93 -20.16
C ARG A 783 6.05 -49.97 -19.19
N MET A 784 4.77 -50.20 -18.88
CA MET A 784 3.96 -49.41 -17.93
C MET A 784 4.04 -49.93 -16.48
N LYS A 785 5.00 -50.83 -16.19
CA LYS A 785 5.13 -51.58 -14.92
C LYS A 785 6.40 -51.28 -14.12
N THR A 786 7.37 -50.55 -14.67
CA THR A 786 8.55 -50.09 -13.92
C THR A 786 8.13 -49.14 -12.80
N ARG A 787 8.95 -48.99 -11.75
CA ARG A 787 8.58 -48.25 -10.52
C ARG A 787 8.59 -46.74 -10.74
N ILE A 788 7.52 -46.21 -11.33
CA ILE A 788 7.35 -44.76 -11.54
C ILE A 788 6.99 -44.08 -10.21
N GLY A 789 7.91 -43.28 -9.68
CA GLY A 789 7.60 -42.33 -8.60
C GLY A 789 6.66 -41.22 -9.09
N ARG A 790 6.13 -40.42 -8.17
CA ARG A 790 5.04 -39.49 -8.49
C ARG A 790 5.24 -38.15 -7.81
N TRP A 791 5.06 -37.06 -8.55
CA TRP A 791 4.94 -35.75 -7.92
C TRP A 791 3.59 -35.65 -7.22
N ARG A 792 3.66 -35.31 -5.93
CA ARG A 792 2.52 -35.23 -5.01
C ARG A 792 2.48 -33.85 -4.40
N ARG A 793 1.26 -33.35 -4.21
CA ARG A 793 0.99 -32.12 -3.46
C ARG A 793 1.30 -32.37 -1.98
N SER A 794 2.14 -31.55 -1.37
CA SER A 794 2.08 -31.34 0.07
C SER A 794 1.11 -30.19 0.34
N TYR A 795 0.21 -30.40 1.28
CA TYR A 795 -0.53 -29.31 1.91
C TYR A 795 0.22 -28.92 3.19
N ASP A 796 0.24 -27.63 3.53
CA ASP A 796 0.68 -27.18 4.85
C ASP A 796 -0.31 -27.63 5.95
N PRO A 797 0.00 -27.34 7.23
CA PRO A 797 -0.94 -27.58 8.32
C PRO A 797 -2.32 -26.96 8.05
N ASP A 798 -2.36 -25.70 7.62
CA ASP A 798 -3.58 -24.89 7.46
C ASP A 798 -4.46 -25.29 6.27
N GLY A 799 -3.94 -26.12 5.37
CA GLY A 799 -4.69 -26.76 4.29
C GLY A 799 -4.52 -26.12 2.92
N GLU A 800 -3.64 -25.13 2.79
CA GLU A 800 -3.25 -24.58 1.49
C GLU A 800 -2.21 -25.50 0.82
N GLU A 801 -2.11 -25.45 -0.51
CA GLU A 801 -1.18 -26.29 -1.27
C GLU A 801 0.21 -25.67 -1.21
N SER A 802 1.06 -26.21 -0.34
CA SER A 802 2.29 -25.53 0.07
C SER A 802 3.45 -25.73 -0.89
N ARG A 803 3.64 -26.96 -1.39
CA ARG A 803 4.67 -27.34 -2.38
C ARG A 803 4.24 -28.57 -3.18
N LEU A 804 4.77 -28.71 -4.39
CA LEU A 804 4.84 -29.99 -5.09
C LEU A 804 6.24 -30.61 -4.92
N GLY A 805 6.27 -31.90 -4.61
CA GLY A 805 7.52 -32.64 -4.35
C GLY A 805 7.45 -34.09 -4.84
N TRP A 806 8.62 -34.67 -5.10
CA TRP A 806 8.76 -36.06 -5.54
C TRP A 806 8.48 -37.06 -4.41
N GLY A 807 7.62 -38.05 -4.69
CA GLY A 807 7.34 -39.17 -3.80
C GLY A 807 7.76 -40.51 -4.39
N LEU A 808 8.60 -41.25 -3.67
CA LEU A 808 8.85 -42.67 -3.94
C LEU A 808 7.57 -43.47 -3.64
N GLU A 809 6.92 -43.98 -4.69
CA GLU A 809 5.79 -44.90 -4.56
C GLU A 809 6.34 -46.30 -4.16
N SER A 810 6.31 -46.61 -2.86
CA SER A 810 6.76 -47.89 -2.32
C SER A 810 5.77 -49.02 -2.63
N PHE A 811 5.89 -49.59 -3.82
CA PHE A 811 5.22 -50.85 -4.15
C PHE A 811 5.69 -51.95 -3.18
N VAL A 812 4.84 -52.32 -2.23
CA VAL A 812 4.99 -53.52 -1.41
C VAL A 812 4.72 -54.71 -2.31
N ASP A 813 5.78 -55.29 -2.88
CA ASP A 813 5.67 -56.37 -3.85
C ASP A 813 5.23 -57.67 -3.16
N SER A 814 4.09 -58.17 -3.61
CA SER A 814 3.33 -59.30 -3.04
C SER A 814 2.85 -59.14 -1.59
N ALA A 815 1.78 -59.85 -1.26
CA ALA A 815 1.38 -60.08 0.12
C ALA A 815 2.07 -61.36 0.59
N ASN A 816 3.20 -61.24 1.30
CA ASN A 816 3.76 -62.17 2.27
C ASN A 816 5.20 -61.78 2.65
N GLU A 817 5.37 -60.79 3.53
CA GLU A 817 6.37 -60.79 4.61
C GLU A 817 6.23 -59.53 5.47
N VAL A 818 6.55 -59.63 6.76
CA VAL A 818 6.62 -58.51 7.70
C VAL A 818 8.02 -58.51 8.32
N PRO A 819 8.96 -57.70 7.82
CA PRO A 819 10.23 -57.46 8.49
C PRO A 819 10.01 -56.63 9.76
N ASN A 820 10.74 -56.94 10.82
CA ASN A 820 10.71 -56.13 12.04
C ASN A 820 11.32 -54.74 11.83
N LEU A 821 10.88 -53.79 12.66
CA LEU A 821 11.69 -52.63 13.02
C LEU A 821 12.93 -53.13 13.78
N ASP A 822 14.04 -53.30 13.08
CA ASP A 822 15.40 -52.99 13.56
C ASP A 822 16.44 -53.41 12.49
N ASN A 823 16.98 -52.42 11.78
CA ASN A 823 18.42 -52.33 11.50
C ASN A 823 18.78 -50.99 10.85
N THR A 824 19.97 -50.51 11.20
CA THR A 824 20.70 -49.49 10.44
C THR A 824 21.33 -50.13 9.20
N ASP A 825 21.91 -49.30 8.32
CA ASP A 825 22.64 -49.70 7.11
C ASP A 825 21.81 -50.38 5.99
N ILE A 826 21.37 -49.56 5.03
CA ILE A 826 21.65 -49.75 3.59
C ILE A 826 21.56 -48.38 2.91
N ALA A 827 22.68 -47.68 2.87
CA ALA A 827 22.88 -46.51 2.01
C ALA A 827 23.51 -47.01 0.69
N VAL A 828 22.69 -47.50 -0.23
CA VAL A 828 23.11 -47.91 -1.58
C VAL A 828 22.62 -46.88 -2.58
N SER A 829 23.54 -46.38 -3.41
CA SER A 829 23.29 -45.36 -4.42
C SER A 829 22.39 -45.89 -5.53
N LEU A 830 21.16 -45.39 -5.60
CA LEU A 830 20.31 -45.47 -6.80
C LEU A 830 20.72 -44.35 -7.76
N GLU A 831 21.21 -44.72 -8.94
CA GLU A 831 21.51 -43.75 -10.00
C GLU A 831 20.19 -43.12 -10.51
N SER A 832 20.21 -41.81 -10.76
CA SER A 832 19.00 -41.00 -11.01
C SER A 832 18.41 -41.13 -12.43
N SER A 833 18.61 -42.28 -13.09
CA SER A 833 18.29 -42.49 -14.51
C SER A 833 16.87 -43.00 -14.79
N ASP A 834 16.22 -43.70 -13.85
CA ASP A 834 14.89 -44.30 -14.04
C ASP A 834 13.72 -43.29 -14.09
N THR A 835 13.98 -42.00 -13.90
CA THR A 835 12.97 -40.91 -14.01
C THR A 835 12.95 -40.23 -15.38
N GLN A 836 13.59 -40.82 -16.40
CA GLN A 836 13.67 -40.24 -17.74
C GLN A 836 12.29 -39.90 -18.33
N TRP A 837 12.14 -38.61 -18.65
CA TRP A 837 11.02 -37.99 -19.36
C TRP A 837 10.92 -38.49 -20.80
N THR A 838 10.56 -39.76 -20.98
CA THR A 838 10.56 -40.40 -22.30
C THR A 838 9.44 -39.86 -23.18
N ASN A 839 9.83 -39.17 -24.27
CA ASN A 839 8.93 -38.81 -25.35
C ASN A 839 8.17 -40.06 -25.81
N SER A 840 6.86 -40.02 -25.64
CA SER A 840 5.97 -41.14 -25.93
C SER A 840 5.02 -40.73 -27.03
N ARG A 841 4.75 -41.64 -27.97
CA ARG A 841 3.69 -41.44 -28.97
C ARG A 841 2.34 -41.40 -28.26
N VAL A 842 1.66 -40.30 -28.42
CA VAL A 842 0.41 -39.95 -27.76
C VAL A 842 -0.64 -39.68 -28.82
N ARG A 843 -1.74 -40.42 -28.78
CA ARG A 843 -2.94 -40.15 -29.57
C ARG A 843 -3.76 -39.07 -28.86
N ILE A 844 -4.03 -37.94 -29.51
CA ILE A 844 -5.02 -36.99 -29.00
C ILE A 844 -6.42 -37.57 -29.25
N ILE A 845 -7.31 -37.49 -28.26
CA ILE A 845 -8.68 -37.97 -28.36
C ILE A 845 -9.60 -36.78 -28.64
N ASP A 846 -10.40 -36.91 -29.69
CA ASP A 846 -11.37 -35.90 -30.09
C ASP A 846 -12.67 -36.11 -29.29
N ASP A 847 -12.76 -35.45 -28.12
CA ASP A 847 -13.94 -35.52 -27.25
C ASP A 847 -15.23 -35.04 -27.94
N ALA A 848 -15.13 -34.20 -28.98
CA ALA A 848 -16.28 -33.78 -29.79
C ALA A 848 -16.71 -34.85 -30.81
N GLU A 849 -15.81 -35.72 -31.26
CA GLU A 849 -16.14 -36.90 -32.07
C GLU A 849 -16.82 -37.99 -31.21
N GLU A 850 -16.48 -38.08 -29.91
CA GLU A 850 -17.22 -38.93 -28.94
C GLU A 850 -18.64 -38.38 -28.68
N ASP A 851 -18.82 -37.06 -28.56
CA ASP A 851 -20.13 -36.43 -28.39
C ASP A 851 -20.97 -36.33 -29.68
N ALA A 852 -20.36 -36.37 -30.87
CA ALA A 852 -21.09 -36.37 -32.15
C ALA A 852 -21.88 -37.68 -32.44
N ASN A 853 -21.60 -38.76 -31.71
CA ASN A 853 -22.11 -40.12 -31.98
C ASN A 853 -22.93 -40.70 -30.80
N VAL A 854 -23.53 -39.84 -29.98
CA VAL A 854 -24.16 -40.24 -28.70
C VAL A 854 -25.54 -40.89 -28.85
N SER A 855 -25.84 -41.82 -27.93
CA SER A 855 -27.16 -42.45 -27.81
C SER A 855 -28.19 -41.49 -27.20
N ALA A 856 -29.48 -41.73 -27.49
CA ALA A 856 -30.56 -40.99 -26.83
C ALA A 856 -30.58 -41.27 -25.32
N GLU A 857 -30.18 -42.47 -24.90
CA GLU A 857 -29.97 -42.86 -23.52
C GLU A 857 -28.87 -42.02 -22.83
N ALA A 858 -27.75 -41.73 -23.51
CA ALA A 858 -26.68 -40.89 -22.97
C ALA A 858 -27.13 -39.46 -22.72
N VAL A 859 -27.85 -38.84 -23.67
CA VAL A 859 -28.39 -37.48 -23.54
C VAL A 859 -29.47 -37.42 -22.44
N ALA A 860 -30.37 -38.40 -22.39
CA ALA A 860 -31.36 -38.52 -21.32
C ALA A 860 -30.70 -38.68 -19.93
N LYS A 861 -29.60 -39.43 -19.85
CA LYS A 861 -28.83 -39.60 -18.60
C LYS A 861 -28.07 -38.33 -18.22
N ALA A 862 -27.49 -37.60 -19.18
CA ALA A 862 -26.87 -36.31 -18.92
C ALA A 862 -27.87 -35.31 -18.33
N ALA A 863 -29.08 -35.24 -18.89
CA ALA A 863 -30.17 -34.40 -18.35
C ALA A 863 -30.57 -34.80 -16.92
N GLN A 864 -30.57 -36.09 -16.58
CA GLN A 864 -30.85 -36.59 -15.21
C GLN A 864 -29.73 -36.29 -14.20
N ILE A 865 -28.49 -36.08 -14.66
CA ILE A 865 -27.33 -35.79 -13.81
C ILE A 865 -27.23 -34.30 -13.47
N ILE A 866 -27.78 -33.40 -14.29
CA ILE A 866 -27.77 -31.94 -14.04
C ILE A 866 -28.36 -31.57 -12.66
N PRO A 867 -29.55 -32.06 -12.25
CA PRO A 867 -30.08 -31.81 -10.90
C PRO A 867 -29.18 -32.35 -9.77
N LEU A 868 -28.43 -33.43 -10.00
CA LEU A 868 -27.48 -33.96 -9.01
C LEU A 868 -26.24 -33.06 -8.87
N ILE A 869 -25.77 -32.46 -9.96
CA ILE A 869 -24.72 -31.43 -9.94
C ILE A 869 -25.19 -30.22 -9.14
N GLU A 870 -26.41 -29.73 -9.41
CA GLU A 870 -26.96 -28.54 -8.77
C GLU A 870 -27.26 -28.79 -7.27
N GLN A 871 -27.77 -29.98 -6.91
CA GLN A 871 -27.89 -30.43 -5.51
C GLN A 871 -26.52 -30.54 -4.81
N TRP A 872 -25.52 -31.10 -5.49
CA TRP A 872 -24.17 -31.22 -4.93
C TRP A 872 -23.55 -29.86 -4.70
N MET A 873 -23.66 -28.93 -5.65
CA MET A 873 -23.13 -27.57 -5.53
C MET A 873 -23.76 -26.82 -4.35
N ALA A 874 -25.08 -26.94 -4.15
CA ALA A 874 -25.76 -26.32 -3.02
C ALA A 874 -25.21 -26.85 -1.68
N LEU A 875 -25.09 -28.17 -1.55
CA LEU A 875 -24.54 -28.82 -0.34
C LEU A 875 -23.05 -28.50 -0.11
N ALA A 876 -22.23 -28.51 -1.15
CA ALA A 876 -20.79 -28.27 -1.07
C ALA A 876 -20.42 -26.78 -0.94
N SER A 877 -21.34 -25.85 -1.25
CA SER A 877 -21.16 -24.41 -1.00
C SER A 877 -21.60 -24.00 0.41
N ASP A 878 -22.51 -24.75 1.04
CA ASP A 878 -22.94 -24.50 2.41
C ASP A 878 -21.91 -25.05 3.40
N GLN A 879 -21.27 -24.14 4.14
CA GLN A 879 -20.24 -24.47 5.12
C GLN A 879 -20.77 -25.36 6.27
N THR A 880 -22.06 -25.24 6.63
CA THR A 880 -22.68 -26.03 7.72
C THR A 880 -22.85 -27.51 7.35
N THR A 881 -22.86 -27.84 6.07
CA THR A 881 -22.82 -29.23 5.58
C THR A 881 -21.58 -29.96 6.08
N TYR A 882 -20.44 -29.28 6.16
CA TYR A 882 -19.15 -29.87 6.56
C TYR A 882 -19.11 -30.28 8.04
N ASP A 883 -19.95 -29.70 8.91
CA ASP A 883 -20.05 -30.10 10.33
C ASP A 883 -20.65 -31.50 10.50
N ASN A 884 -21.40 -31.97 9.51
CA ASN A 884 -22.05 -33.29 9.49
C ASN A 884 -21.17 -34.39 8.86
N VAL A 885 -20.01 -34.01 8.30
CA VAL A 885 -19.13 -34.89 7.52
C VAL A 885 -17.96 -35.39 8.38
N ASP A 886 -17.90 -36.70 8.66
CA ASP A 886 -16.76 -37.32 9.38
C ASP A 886 -15.54 -37.58 8.44
N VAL A 887 -15.18 -36.55 7.66
CA VAL A 887 -14.11 -36.58 6.66
C VAL A 887 -13.42 -35.22 6.65
N VAL A 888 -12.12 -35.20 6.35
CA VAL A 888 -11.24 -34.03 6.46
C VAL A 888 -11.09 -33.52 7.89
N ALA A 889 -12.10 -32.88 8.50
CA ALA A 889 -11.97 -32.13 9.75
C ALA A 889 -11.56 -32.96 10.99
N ARG A 890 -12.05 -34.21 11.11
CA ARG A 890 -11.65 -35.15 12.17
C ARG A 890 -10.37 -35.92 11.84
N THR A 891 -10.19 -36.31 10.57
CA THR A 891 -9.05 -37.12 10.12
C THR A 891 -7.75 -36.32 10.10
N ARG A 892 -7.78 -35.06 9.61
CA ARG A 892 -6.65 -34.13 9.70
C ARG A 892 -6.26 -33.87 11.16
N ARG A 893 -7.24 -33.56 12.04
CA ARG A 893 -7.00 -33.40 13.48
C ARG A 893 -6.38 -34.64 14.14
N LYS A 894 -6.79 -35.87 13.76
CA LYS A 894 -6.14 -37.11 14.22
C LYS A 894 -4.73 -37.33 13.70
N ALA A 895 -4.35 -36.68 12.60
CA ALA A 895 -3.04 -36.75 11.97
C ALA A 895 -2.15 -35.51 12.24
N GLY A 896 -2.56 -34.62 13.17
CA GLY A 896 -1.81 -33.40 13.50
C GLY A 896 -1.96 -32.24 12.51
N GLN A 897 -2.85 -32.34 11.53
CA GLN A 897 -3.14 -31.29 10.56
C GLN A 897 -4.39 -30.46 10.99
N PRO A 898 -4.34 -29.12 10.94
CA PRO A 898 -5.51 -28.23 10.99
C PRO A 898 -6.64 -28.56 10.00
N GLY A 899 -7.79 -27.90 10.19
CA GLY A 899 -9.00 -28.11 9.39
C GLY A 899 -8.97 -27.43 8.02
N LEU A 900 -10.08 -27.53 7.27
CA LEU A 900 -10.28 -26.69 6.09
C LEU A 900 -10.47 -25.24 6.52
N THR A 901 -9.51 -24.39 6.17
CA THR A 901 -9.55 -22.92 6.26
C THR A 901 -10.26 -22.30 5.06
N VAL A 902 -10.25 -23.00 3.92
CA VAL A 902 -10.76 -22.51 2.62
C VAL A 902 -12.28 -22.36 2.62
N ASN A 903 -12.76 -21.16 2.28
CA ASN A 903 -14.17 -20.88 2.01
C ASN A 903 -14.65 -21.67 0.78
N ALA A 904 -15.46 -22.70 1.00
CA ALA A 904 -15.86 -23.64 -0.04
C ALA A 904 -16.67 -22.98 -1.17
N ALA A 905 -17.58 -22.05 -0.85
CA ALA A 905 -18.35 -21.31 -1.84
C ALA A 905 -17.48 -20.40 -2.72
N ALA A 906 -16.45 -19.76 -2.14
CA ALA A 906 -15.51 -18.93 -2.89
C ALA A 906 -14.64 -19.78 -3.85
N LEU A 907 -14.15 -20.93 -3.38
CA LEU A 907 -13.40 -21.87 -4.22
C LEU A 907 -14.26 -22.44 -5.36
N LEU A 908 -15.49 -22.88 -5.08
CA LEU A 908 -16.39 -23.40 -6.11
C LEU A 908 -16.73 -22.33 -7.16
N LYS A 909 -17.00 -21.09 -6.74
CA LYS A 909 -17.22 -19.96 -7.66
C LYS A 909 -16.02 -19.71 -8.57
N ARG A 910 -14.79 -19.78 -8.03
CA ARG A 910 -13.55 -19.69 -8.83
C ARG A 910 -13.43 -20.85 -9.82
N VAL A 911 -13.62 -22.09 -9.37
CA VAL A 911 -13.52 -23.29 -10.22
C VAL A 911 -14.55 -23.26 -11.35
N GLN A 912 -15.77 -22.76 -11.12
CA GLN A 912 -16.76 -22.53 -12.17
C GLN A 912 -16.33 -21.47 -13.21
N GLN A 913 -15.55 -20.46 -12.81
CA GLN A 913 -15.00 -19.47 -13.73
C GLN A 913 -13.84 -20.06 -14.56
N GLU A 914 -13.02 -20.93 -13.98
CA GLU A 914 -11.91 -21.60 -14.67
C GLU A 914 -12.38 -22.68 -15.65
N LEU A 915 -13.34 -23.53 -15.26
CA LEU A 915 -13.87 -24.61 -16.12
C LEU A 915 -14.78 -24.11 -17.25
N GLY A 916 -15.21 -22.85 -17.19
CA GLY A 916 -16.18 -22.27 -18.13
C GLY A 916 -17.63 -22.73 -17.90
N PRO A 917 -18.56 -22.33 -18.79
CA PRO A 917 -19.98 -22.63 -18.65
C PRO A 917 -20.25 -24.14 -18.66
N ARG A 918 -21.19 -24.60 -17.81
CA ARG A 918 -21.62 -26.01 -17.75
C ARG A 918 -22.10 -26.47 -19.13
N PRO A 919 -21.54 -27.56 -19.70
CA PRO A 919 -22.01 -28.10 -20.97
C PRO A 919 -23.51 -28.48 -20.94
N PRO A 920 -24.19 -28.40 -22.09
CA PRO A 920 -25.57 -28.84 -22.24
C PRO A 920 -25.65 -30.38 -22.29
N PRO A 921 -26.80 -31.00 -21.99
CA PRO A 921 -26.91 -32.47 -21.93
C PRO A 921 -26.70 -33.17 -23.28
N GLU A 922 -26.81 -32.44 -24.39
CA GLU A 922 -26.47 -32.89 -25.75
C GLU A 922 -24.96 -33.08 -25.97
N LEU A 923 -24.11 -32.61 -25.04
CA LEU A 923 -22.66 -32.88 -24.99
C LEU A 923 -22.31 -33.70 -23.72
N PRO A 924 -22.74 -34.98 -23.64
CA PRO A 924 -22.67 -35.77 -22.42
C PRO A 924 -21.23 -36.13 -21.97
N THR A 925 -20.27 -36.24 -22.88
CA THR A 925 -18.84 -36.43 -22.59
C THR A 925 -18.25 -35.17 -21.99
N ALA A 926 -18.50 -34.02 -22.62
CA ALA A 926 -18.08 -32.73 -22.07
C ALA A 926 -18.68 -32.48 -20.68
N LEU A 927 -19.98 -32.76 -20.48
CA LEU A 927 -20.65 -32.64 -19.18
C LEU A 927 -20.04 -33.59 -18.13
N ALA A 928 -19.73 -34.84 -18.51
CA ALA A 928 -19.12 -35.81 -17.60
C ALA A 928 -17.70 -35.39 -17.15
N LEU A 929 -16.91 -34.81 -18.05
CA LEU A 929 -15.59 -34.27 -17.74
C LEU A 929 -15.69 -33.01 -16.86
N TRP A 930 -16.50 -32.02 -17.27
CA TRP A 930 -16.71 -30.76 -16.52
C TRP A 930 -17.23 -31.02 -15.10
N GLY A 931 -18.24 -31.89 -14.96
CA GLY A 931 -18.79 -32.25 -13.65
C GLY A 931 -17.80 -33.01 -12.77
N SER A 932 -16.92 -33.83 -13.36
CA SER A 932 -15.86 -34.52 -12.60
C SER A 932 -14.78 -33.55 -12.12
N ALA A 933 -14.43 -32.54 -12.92
CA ALA A 933 -13.48 -31.50 -12.52
C ALA A 933 -14.06 -30.57 -11.43
N LEU A 934 -15.36 -30.27 -11.49
CA LEU A 934 -16.07 -29.48 -10.48
C LEU A 934 -16.05 -30.16 -9.10
N ILE A 935 -16.32 -31.47 -9.03
CA ILE A 935 -16.39 -32.20 -7.75
C ILE A 935 -15.03 -32.73 -7.26
N ASN A 936 -14.01 -32.72 -8.12
CA ASN A 936 -12.60 -32.89 -7.74
C ASN A 936 -11.81 -31.61 -8.08
N PRO A 937 -12.10 -30.48 -7.40
CA PRO A 937 -11.43 -29.20 -7.65
C PRO A 937 -9.97 -29.23 -7.19
N LEU A 938 -9.22 -28.20 -7.57
CA LEU A 938 -7.84 -27.96 -7.15
C LEU A 938 -7.75 -26.55 -6.51
N PRO A 939 -7.38 -26.41 -5.22
CA PRO A 939 -7.17 -27.47 -4.23
C PRO A 939 -8.44 -28.29 -3.93
N ALA A 940 -8.29 -29.46 -3.32
CA ALA A 940 -9.38 -30.43 -3.18
C ALA A 940 -10.23 -30.21 -1.91
N LEU A 941 -11.55 -30.07 -2.08
CA LEU A 941 -12.52 -29.97 -0.96
C LEU A 941 -12.65 -31.23 -0.09
N GLY A 942 -12.12 -32.38 -0.52
CA GLY A 942 -12.14 -33.64 0.25
C GLY A 942 -13.51 -34.32 0.45
N VAL A 943 -14.59 -33.76 -0.11
CA VAL A 943 -15.97 -34.26 0.05
C VAL A 943 -16.46 -35.21 -1.06
N ALA A 944 -15.64 -35.51 -2.05
CA ALA A 944 -15.92 -36.47 -3.11
C ALA A 944 -14.76 -37.45 -3.30
N THR A 945 -15.06 -38.64 -3.84
CA THR A 945 -14.01 -39.56 -4.32
C THR A 945 -13.31 -39.00 -5.55
N GLU A 946 -12.00 -39.25 -5.67
CA GLU A 946 -11.23 -38.93 -6.88
C GLU A 946 -11.74 -39.73 -8.09
N LEU A 947 -12.34 -39.03 -9.05
CA LEU A 947 -12.93 -39.58 -10.27
C LEU A 947 -12.05 -39.38 -11.50
N ARG A 948 -11.16 -38.38 -11.51
CA ARG A 948 -10.60 -37.80 -12.75
C ARG A 948 -9.88 -38.85 -13.59
N GLY A 949 -8.98 -39.61 -12.98
CA GLY A 949 -8.30 -40.73 -13.65
C GLY A 949 -9.24 -41.84 -14.16
N ALA A 950 -10.44 -42.00 -13.59
CA ALA A 950 -11.42 -43.00 -14.01
C ALA A 950 -12.35 -42.52 -15.13
N VAL A 951 -12.77 -41.24 -15.13
CA VAL A 951 -13.61 -40.67 -16.20
C VAL A 951 -12.81 -40.44 -17.50
N LEU A 952 -11.49 -40.21 -17.38
CA LEU A 952 -10.57 -40.15 -18.53
C LEU A 952 -10.49 -41.51 -19.25
N GLU A 953 -10.22 -42.60 -18.50
CA GLU A 953 -10.10 -43.98 -19.02
C GLU A 953 -11.44 -44.66 -19.40
N ALA A 954 -12.59 -44.07 -19.08
CA ALA A 954 -13.88 -44.65 -19.43
C ALA A 954 -14.23 -44.45 -20.91
N ASN A 955 -14.61 -45.53 -21.59
CA ASN A 955 -15.03 -45.51 -22.99
C ASN A 955 -16.53 -45.21 -23.11
N GLY A 956 -16.91 -44.20 -23.89
CA GLY A 956 -18.30 -43.83 -24.14
C GLY A 956 -18.89 -42.92 -23.06
N ALA A 957 -19.61 -41.90 -23.50
CA ALA A 957 -20.32 -40.94 -22.65
C ALA A 957 -21.14 -41.59 -21.53
N GLU A 958 -21.85 -42.70 -21.80
CA GLU A 958 -22.66 -43.45 -20.83
C GLU A 958 -21.85 -43.92 -19.61
N ASN A 959 -20.63 -44.43 -19.83
CA ASN A 959 -19.75 -44.90 -18.77
C ASN A 959 -19.12 -43.73 -18.00
N LYS A 960 -18.77 -42.64 -18.70
CA LYS A 960 -18.27 -41.40 -18.08
C LYS A 960 -19.33 -40.79 -17.16
N LEU A 961 -20.57 -40.64 -17.65
CA LEU A 961 -21.73 -40.21 -16.88
C LEU A 961 -22.01 -41.16 -15.70
N ALA A 962 -21.93 -42.47 -15.88
CA ALA A 962 -22.09 -43.44 -14.80
C ALA A 962 -20.98 -43.38 -13.73
N ILE A 963 -19.79 -42.84 -14.03
CA ILE A 963 -18.75 -42.56 -13.03
C ILE A 963 -19.09 -41.27 -12.27
N LEU A 964 -19.42 -40.20 -12.98
CA LEU A 964 -19.83 -38.92 -12.39
C LEU A 964 -21.05 -39.08 -11.47
N GLU A 965 -22.12 -39.72 -11.95
CA GLU A 965 -23.34 -40.04 -11.19
C GLU A 965 -23.04 -40.76 -9.87
N ARG A 966 -22.22 -41.84 -9.90
CA ARG A 966 -21.87 -42.58 -8.68
C ARG A 966 -21.01 -41.76 -7.73
N GLY A 967 -20.15 -40.87 -8.24
CA GLY A 967 -19.36 -39.95 -7.43
C GLY A 967 -20.22 -38.85 -6.79
N LEU A 968 -21.10 -38.21 -7.56
CA LEU A 968 -22.09 -37.25 -7.08
C LEU A 968 -22.97 -37.88 -6.00
N VAL A 969 -23.63 -39.01 -6.29
CA VAL A 969 -24.51 -39.68 -5.33
C VAL A 969 -23.75 -40.11 -4.07
N LYS A 970 -22.51 -40.60 -4.17
CA LYS A 970 -21.69 -40.93 -2.98
C LYS A 970 -21.30 -39.67 -2.19
N SER A 971 -20.99 -38.57 -2.88
CA SER A 971 -20.60 -37.31 -2.26
C SER A 971 -21.78 -36.58 -1.60
N ILE A 972 -22.93 -36.50 -2.27
CA ILE A 972 -24.20 -35.98 -1.73
C ILE A 972 -24.59 -36.75 -0.46
N ASN A 973 -24.53 -38.10 -0.50
CA ASN A 973 -24.83 -38.93 0.68
C ASN A 973 -23.81 -38.80 1.82
N ASN A 974 -22.59 -38.32 1.55
CA ASN A 974 -21.62 -37.99 2.58
C ASN A 974 -21.88 -36.59 3.16
N LEU A 975 -22.05 -35.59 2.29
CA LEU A 975 -22.39 -34.21 2.63
C LEU A 975 -23.65 -34.13 3.50
N ASN A 976 -24.71 -34.85 3.13
CA ASN A 976 -25.96 -34.89 3.91
C ASN A 976 -25.93 -35.83 5.14
N GLY A 977 -24.77 -36.38 5.50
CA GLY A 977 -24.57 -37.27 6.67
C GLY A 977 -25.13 -38.70 6.54
N SER A 978 -25.78 -39.08 5.43
CA SER A 978 -26.42 -40.40 5.28
C SER A 978 -25.44 -41.57 5.17
N ARG A 979 -24.22 -41.34 4.66
CA ARG A 979 -23.20 -42.38 4.47
C ARG A 979 -21.79 -41.77 4.31
N PRO A 980 -20.80 -42.12 5.16
CA PRO A 980 -19.45 -41.57 5.06
C PRO A 980 -18.70 -42.01 3.79
N LEU A 981 -17.74 -41.17 3.36
CA LEU A 981 -16.71 -41.55 2.37
C LEU A 981 -15.75 -42.60 2.95
N ASN A 982 -16.11 -43.87 2.84
CA ASN A 982 -15.10 -44.92 2.79
C ASN A 982 -14.24 -44.68 1.54
N MET A 983 -12.97 -44.29 1.71
CA MET A 983 -12.00 -44.18 0.61
C MET A 983 -11.61 -45.56 0.08
#